data_AF-A0A1A2D2K4-F1
#
_entry.id   AF-A0A1A2D2K4-F1
#
_cell.length_a   1.000
_cell.length_b   1.000
_cell.length_c   1.000
_cell.angle_alpha   90.00
_cell.angle_beta   90.00
_cell.angle_gamma   90.00
#
_symmetry.space_group_name_H-M   'P 1'
#
loop_
_entity.id
_entity.type
_entity.pdbx_description
1 polymer ?
#
loop_
_entity_poly.entity_id
_entity_poly.type
_entity_poly.pdbx_seq_one_letter_code
_entity_poly.pdbx_strand_id
1 'polypeptide(L)'
;MARGDRVGALNDAHGASDPAPGGPEQSAGQPDSHHGDAGHHEIDPAERGRGVPSQPDAERARGMANGALWKRIPPVSPDEVRHHLADKRFGEQRARDNVAWWRELSGEEQRALIDAYPYEIGNAEGVPAWARNEANQHQLTQRLDELQSRTDAGERLTRGERKELRRYADLQRALDNAKAEAAHLGGEVHILAFDPKVFHGDGRMVVSVGHDPHRADSVSWHVPGVTTTIDKLGGNLGNALNHLKSVAMENPDGKTASIAWIGYDAPSGKGIFRMAFHGLASEGGAILHSDIAAFNAGIDGTAAHGEHFSNNHIFGHSYGSTTTSYAGRNGQLAGHVHSITLAGSPGAALQRHASDFGIGEHVFVASSSRDIVTALGARSPGSLGRFFGVGLGVDPAMAPFGAHRVNAEFPRHMDLLNTFGTHTAYYEFDPVLGVRTESLANFGRIAAGHFDDVHIDAPRTERPWWQPGLRTDEPAQGRPLRLDETNGQYSVERRIWDARWHSGHPDTLPPVHEEVPGADDGTPPEHHDHAPAAGPPSRDYDVNGRTIPTDQLTHPQAGLLDESLLDGAAANPHRVSDALAPGAPSTHPEVQNMLPDSYHPNGGLTQAEWNREYWPTGQRDAHGNPELVWPDPQTHPQGFSSPENRTPGVLNPGQLFDRFGPGFGVFGSPVGTLFPERALPPHSLDAGYHRYEVVRPIPIWEGRIAPAMGQPGGGVQYYFTRPIVDLVNAGYLKEIPL
;
A
#
# COMPACT_ATOMS: atom_id res chain seq x y z
N MET A 1 -64.14 -50.40 -15.22
CA MET A 1 -63.96 -51.23 -14.01
C MET A 1 -63.98 -50.29 -12.80
N ALA A 2 -64.87 -50.62 -11.85
CA ALA A 2 -65.07 -50.15 -10.47
C ALA A 2 -64.20 -48.98 -9.91
N ARG A 3 -64.88 -47.89 -9.49
CA ARG A 3 -65.10 -47.42 -8.09
C ARG A 3 -63.90 -46.63 -7.53
N GLY A 4 -64.01 -45.38 -7.08
CA GLY A 4 -65.00 -44.75 -6.17
C GLY A 4 -64.15 -44.13 -5.02
N ASP A 5 -64.47 -43.06 -4.30
CA ASP A 5 -65.60 -42.16 -4.13
C ASP A 5 -65.05 -40.93 -3.36
N ARG A 6 -65.41 -39.68 -3.71
CA ARG A 6 -66.38 -38.76 -3.02
C ARG A 6 -65.94 -38.32 -1.61
N VAL A 7 -66.23 -37.09 -1.15
CA VAL A 7 -67.50 -36.34 -1.03
C VAL A 7 -67.10 -34.86 -0.84
N GLY A 8 -67.79 -33.79 -1.22
CA GLY A 8 -69.14 -33.45 -1.71
C GLY A 8 -69.29 -31.93 -1.45
N ALA A 9 -69.81 -31.13 -2.39
CA ALA A 9 -71.25 -30.82 -2.51
C ALA A 9 -71.64 -29.74 -1.47
N LEU A 10 -72.24 -28.56 -1.76
CA LEU A 10 -73.13 -28.12 -2.84
C LEU A 10 -73.33 -26.58 -2.77
N ASN A 11 -73.58 -25.98 -3.93
CA ASN A 11 -74.64 -24.99 -4.27
C ASN A 11 -74.76 -23.65 -3.54
N ASP A 12 -75.33 -22.61 -4.15
CA ASP A 12 -75.46 -22.14 -5.53
C ASP A 12 -76.25 -20.83 -5.41
N ALA A 13 -75.70 -19.79 -6.03
CA ALA A 13 -76.39 -18.97 -7.01
C ALA A 13 -77.45 -17.89 -6.64
N HIS A 14 -77.21 -16.77 -7.33
CA HIS A 14 -78.14 -15.86 -8.01
C HIS A 14 -78.70 -14.63 -7.29
N GLY A 15 -78.48 -13.47 -7.93
CA GLY A 15 -79.47 -12.39 -7.99
C GLY A 15 -78.86 -10.99 -8.00
N ALA A 16 -78.57 -10.45 -9.18
CA ALA A 16 -78.31 -9.03 -9.38
C ALA A 16 -79.62 -8.25 -9.57
N SER A 17 -79.76 -7.08 -8.94
CA SER A 17 -80.42 -5.87 -9.50
C SER A 17 -80.41 -4.71 -8.50
N ASP A 18 -79.73 -3.63 -8.90
CA ASP A 18 -79.92 -2.23 -8.45
C ASP A 18 -81.31 -1.69 -8.89
N PRO A 19 -81.86 -0.53 -8.41
CA PRO A 19 -81.11 0.70 -8.10
C PRO A 19 -81.61 1.58 -6.90
N ALA A 20 -80.82 2.64 -6.66
CA ALA A 20 -80.95 3.84 -5.81
C ALA A 20 -82.37 4.51 -5.76
N PRO A 21 -82.71 5.47 -4.84
CA PRO A 21 -81.92 6.69 -4.53
C PRO A 21 -82.05 7.32 -3.11
N GLY A 22 -81.17 8.29 -2.82
CA GLY A 22 -81.50 9.44 -1.93
C GLY A 22 -80.74 9.56 -0.61
N GLY A 23 -79.86 10.58 -0.50
CA GLY A 23 -79.41 11.14 0.78
C GLY A 23 -80.56 11.88 1.51
N PRO A 24 -80.37 12.36 2.76
CA PRO A 24 -79.25 13.25 3.13
C PRO A 24 -78.61 12.97 4.52
N GLU A 25 -77.56 13.75 4.77
CA GLU A 25 -76.84 13.95 6.03
C GLU A 25 -77.74 14.04 7.28
N GLN A 26 -77.34 13.37 8.38
CA GLN A 26 -76.98 14.04 9.64
C GLN A 26 -76.41 13.09 10.71
N SER A 27 -75.25 13.51 11.21
CA SER A 27 -74.52 13.18 12.43
C SER A 27 -75.32 12.62 13.62
N ALA A 28 -74.81 11.53 14.23
CA ALA A 28 -74.20 11.50 15.58
C ALA A 28 -74.36 10.13 16.28
N GLY A 29 -73.24 9.52 16.72
CA GLY A 29 -73.25 8.42 17.69
C GLY A 29 -72.14 7.37 17.51
N GLN A 30 -70.98 7.62 18.14
CA GLN A 30 -69.84 6.71 18.40
C GLN A 30 -70.23 5.34 19.02
N PRO A 31 -69.30 4.38 19.23
CA PRO A 31 -68.02 4.03 18.56
C PRO A 31 -67.90 2.51 18.29
N ASP A 32 -66.93 2.08 17.49
CA ASP A 32 -65.93 1.08 17.94
C ASP A 32 -64.87 0.82 16.86
N SER A 33 -63.64 0.88 17.34
CA SER A 33 -62.39 0.98 16.61
C SER A 33 -61.85 -0.37 16.16
N HIS A 34 -61.77 -0.60 14.86
CA HIS A 34 -60.79 -1.51 14.23
C HIS A 34 -60.24 -0.84 12.97
N HIS A 35 -59.25 0.04 13.14
CA HIS A 35 -58.36 0.44 12.06
C HIS A 35 -57.27 -0.63 11.90
N GLY A 36 -57.36 -1.38 10.79
CA GLY A 36 -56.21 -2.08 10.25
C GLY A 36 -55.26 -1.05 9.65
N ASP A 37 -54.05 -1.00 10.18
CA ASP A 37 -52.93 -0.22 9.67
C ASP A 37 -52.37 -0.90 8.42
N ALA A 38 -52.75 -0.40 7.24
CA ALA A 38 -52.08 -0.69 5.99
C ALA A 38 -51.00 0.39 5.79
N GLY A 39 -49.84 0.18 6.40
CA GLY A 39 -48.69 1.07 6.26
C GLY A 39 -48.25 1.17 4.80
N HIS A 40 -48.43 2.35 4.20
CA HIS A 40 -47.75 2.72 2.98
C HIS A 40 -46.24 2.84 3.30
N HIS A 41 -45.44 1.85 2.91
CA HIS A 41 -43.98 1.99 2.92
C HIS A 41 -43.57 3.03 1.87
N GLU A 42 -43.26 4.25 2.31
CA GLU A 42 -42.69 5.29 1.48
C GLU A 42 -41.29 4.85 1.03
N ILE A 43 -41.03 4.86 -0.29
CA ILE A 43 -39.72 4.49 -0.86
C ILE A 43 -38.67 5.50 -0.38
N ASP A 44 -37.51 5.03 0.09
CA ASP A 44 -36.38 5.89 0.47
C ASP A 44 -36.11 6.90 -0.66
N PRO A 45 -36.11 8.22 -0.39
CA PRO A 45 -35.82 9.24 -1.39
C PRO A 45 -34.56 8.98 -2.22
N ALA A 46 -33.55 8.35 -1.62
CA ALA A 46 -32.30 7.99 -2.30
C ALA A 46 -32.46 6.86 -3.34
N GLU A 47 -33.57 6.13 -3.31
CA GLU A 47 -33.84 4.95 -4.14
C GLU A 47 -35.00 5.13 -5.11
N ARG A 48 -35.58 6.34 -5.24
CA ARG A 48 -36.74 6.59 -6.12
C ARG A 48 -36.48 6.21 -7.59
N GLY A 49 -35.25 6.32 -8.05
CA GLY A 49 -34.83 5.94 -9.40
C GLY A 49 -34.59 4.44 -9.57
N ARG A 50 -34.49 3.68 -8.46
CA ARG A 50 -34.27 2.24 -8.49
C ARG A 50 -35.53 1.57 -9.05
N GLY A 51 -35.40 0.92 -10.21
CA GLY A 51 -36.52 0.28 -10.91
C GLY A 51 -37.29 1.21 -11.86
N VAL A 52 -36.91 2.49 -11.98
CA VAL A 52 -37.42 3.36 -13.05
C VAL A 52 -36.73 2.96 -14.36
N PRO A 53 -37.47 2.65 -15.44
CA PRO A 53 -36.86 2.28 -16.72
C PRO A 53 -36.14 3.48 -17.35
N SER A 54 -35.05 3.21 -18.08
CA SER A 54 -34.34 4.25 -18.83
C SER A 54 -35.26 4.95 -19.83
N GLN A 55 -35.05 6.26 -20.00
CA GLN A 55 -35.80 7.05 -20.96
C GLN A 55 -35.35 6.69 -22.40
N PRO A 56 -36.24 6.18 -23.27
CA PRO A 56 -35.86 5.79 -24.65
C PRO A 56 -35.34 6.94 -25.51
N ASP A 57 -35.75 8.18 -25.22
CA ASP A 57 -35.24 9.37 -25.89
C ASP A 57 -34.04 9.96 -25.13
N ALA A 58 -32.84 9.77 -25.70
CA ALA A 58 -31.59 10.24 -25.12
C ALA A 58 -31.49 11.77 -24.99
N GLU A 59 -32.10 12.54 -25.90
CA GLU A 59 -32.10 14.00 -25.80
C GLU A 59 -33.00 14.47 -24.66
N ARG A 60 -34.16 13.83 -24.51
CA ARG A 60 -35.07 14.08 -23.39
C ARG A 60 -34.43 13.69 -22.05
N ALA A 61 -33.77 12.53 -22.00
CA ALA A 61 -33.01 12.10 -20.83
C ALA A 61 -31.95 13.13 -20.43
N ARG A 62 -31.14 13.59 -21.40
CA ARG A 62 -30.12 14.62 -21.17
C ARG A 62 -30.72 15.97 -20.75
N GLY A 63 -31.87 16.37 -21.30
CA GLY A 63 -32.60 17.56 -20.86
C GLY A 63 -33.04 17.49 -19.40
N MET A 64 -33.61 16.35 -18.99
CA MET A 64 -34.00 16.11 -17.59
C MET A 64 -32.79 16.07 -16.66
N ALA A 65 -31.72 15.39 -17.04
CA ALA A 65 -30.48 15.30 -16.27
C ALA A 65 -29.84 16.68 -16.07
N ASN A 66 -29.78 17.52 -17.11
CA ASN A 66 -29.32 18.91 -16.97
C ASN A 66 -30.20 19.71 -16.00
N GLY A 67 -31.53 19.57 -16.10
CA GLY A 67 -32.47 20.18 -15.16
C GLY A 67 -32.23 19.73 -13.72
N ALA A 68 -31.92 18.45 -13.51
CA ALA A 68 -31.60 17.89 -12.20
C ALA A 68 -30.29 18.46 -11.62
N LEU A 69 -29.22 18.62 -12.43
CA LEU A 69 -27.96 19.24 -12.00
C LEU A 69 -28.14 20.70 -11.54
N TRP A 70 -29.03 21.45 -12.18
CA TRP A 70 -29.38 22.82 -11.76
C TRP A 70 -30.03 22.91 -10.37
N LYS A 71 -30.57 21.80 -9.84
CA LYS A 71 -31.15 21.75 -8.50
C LYS A 71 -30.12 21.60 -7.38
N ARG A 72 -28.87 21.22 -7.70
CA ARG A 72 -27.80 21.17 -6.68
C ARG A 72 -27.52 22.58 -6.17
N ILE A 73 -27.15 22.71 -4.89
CA ILE A 73 -26.73 23.97 -4.30
C ILE A 73 -25.27 23.84 -3.82
N PRO A 74 -24.33 24.64 -4.37
CA PRO A 74 -24.50 25.47 -5.57
C PRO A 74 -24.74 24.62 -6.83
N PRO A 75 -25.37 25.20 -7.88
CA PRO A 75 -25.51 24.52 -9.17
C PRO A 75 -24.16 24.12 -9.73
N VAL A 76 -24.13 22.99 -10.43
CA VAL A 76 -22.89 22.40 -10.95
C VAL A 76 -23.03 21.93 -12.38
N SER A 77 -21.89 21.87 -13.06
CA SER A 77 -21.71 21.04 -14.23
C SER A 77 -21.63 19.55 -13.85
N PRO A 78 -21.84 18.62 -14.80
CA PRO A 78 -21.68 17.19 -14.53
C PRO A 78 -20.33 16.85 -13.91
N ASP A 79 -19.23 17.45 -14.40
CA ASP A 79 -17.88 17.14 -13.93
C ASP A 79 -17.67 17.49 -12.45
N GLU A 80 -18.40 18.48 -11.93
CA GLU A 80 -18.27 18.95 -10.55
C GLU A 80 -19.03 18.09 -9.52
N VAL A 81 -19.84 17.11 -9.94
CA VAL A 81 -20.43 16.15 -8.97
C VAL A 81 -19.46 15.04 -8.60
N ARG A 82 -18.46 14.74 -9.45
CA ARG A 82 -17.55 13.61 -9.23
C ARG A 82 -16.58 13.88 -8.08
N HIS A 83 -16.09 12.80 -7.46
CA HIS A 83 -14.98 12.89 -6.53
C HIS A 83 -13.66 13.03 -7.30
N HIS A 84 -12.97 14.16 -7.12
CA HIS A 84 -11.65 14.37 -7.73
C HIS A 84 -10.55 13.72 -6.88
N LEU A 85 -9.57 13.09 -7.54
CA LEU A 85 -8.48 12.39 -6.87
C LEU A 85 -7.69 13.35 -5.96
N ALA A 86 -7.46 12.94 -4.71
CA ALA A 86 -6.74 13.69 -3.69
C ALA A 86 -7.30 15.09 -3.35
N ASP A 87 -8.59 15.36 -3.62
CA ASP A 87 -9.26 16.62 -3.26
C ASP A 87 -9.57 16.70 -1.75
N LYS A 88 -8.54 16.98 -0.96
CA LYS A 88 -8.63 17.12 0.50
C LYS A 88 -9.45 18.34 0.97
N ARG A 89 -9.72 19.32 0.10
CA ARG A 89 -10.33 20.60 0.54
C ARG A 89 -11.85 20.59 0.43
N PHE A 90 -12.39 19.93 -0.58
CA PHE A 90 -13.82 19.99 -0.86
C PHE A 90 -14.49 18.63 -0.99
N GLY A 91 -13.74 17.51 -0.96
CA GLY A 91 -14.27 16.16 -1.16
C GLY A 91 -15.43 15.80 -0.22
N GLU A 92 -15.27 16.02 1.08
CA GLU A 92 -16.32 15.71 2.07
C GLU A 92 -17.56 16.59 1.92
N GLN A 93 -17.37 17.91 1.72
CA GLN A 93 -18.51 18.81 1.53
C GLN A 93 -19.26 18.46 0.25
N ARG A 94 -18.54 18.12 -0.83
CA ARG A 94 -19.14 17.67 -2.08
C ARG A 94 -19.96 16.41 -1.90
N ALA A 95 -19.47 15.43 -1.12
CA ALA A 95 -20.22 14.23 -0.80
C ALA A 95 -21.52 14.56 -0.05
N ARG A 96 -21.46 15.41 0.98
CA ARG A 96 -22.66 15.88 1.71
C ARG A 96 -23.64 16.62 0.80
N ASP A 97 -23.17 17.51 -0.05
CA ASP A 97 -23.99 18.23 -1.03
C ASP A 97 -24.66 17.27 -2.01
N ASN A 98 -23.93 16.24 -2.47
CA ASN A 98 -24.45 15.23 -3.39
C ASN A 98 -25.53 14.37 -2.72
N VAL A 99 -25.37 14.01 -1.44
CA VAL A 99 -26.41 13.30 -0.68
C VAL A 99 -27.69 14.13 -0.61
N ALA A 100 -27.59 15.40 -0.19
CA ALA A 100 -28.74 16.29 -0.08
C ALA A 100 -29.43 16.49 -1.43
N TRP A 101 -28.65 16.77 -2.48
CA TRP A 101 -29.14 16.96 -3.83
C TRP A 101 -29.85 15.72 -4.38
N TRP A 102 -29.22 14.54 -4.29
CA TRP A 102 -29.76 13.32 -4.87
C TRP A 102 -31.14 12.95 -4.30
N ARG A 103 -31.34 13.17 -3.00
CA ARG A 103 -32.60 12.87 -2.29
C ARG A 103 -33.76 13.78 -2.67
N GLU A 104 -33.48 15.00 -3.15
CA GLU A 104 -34.50 15.94 -3.64
C GLU A 104 -34.97 15.63 -5.06
N LEU A 105 -34.28 14.76 -5.78
CA LEU A 105 -34.62 14.40 -7.15
C LEU A 105 -35.83 13.47 -7.21
N SER A 106 -36.58 13.57 -8.32
CA SER A 106 -37.57 12.56 -8.68
C SER A 106 -36.88 11.28 -9.17
N GLY A 107 -37.61 10.16 -9.19
CA GLY A 107 -37.06 8.90 -9.71
C GLY A 107 -36.65 8.99 -11.18
N GLU A 108 -37.42 9.72 -12.01
CA GLU A 108 -37.07 9.97 -13.42
C GLU A 108 -35.81 10.83 -13.57
N GLU A 109 -35.59 11.80 -12.67
CA GLU A 109 -34.40 12.64 -12.66
C GLU A 109 -33.15 11.87 -12.25
N GLN A 110 -33.24 11.06 -11.18
CA GLN A 110 -32.17 10.15 -10.77
C GLN A 110 -31.80 9.19 -11.91
N ARG A 111 -32.80 8.61 -12.57
CA ARG A 111 -32.59 7.72 -13.72
C ARG A 111 -31.93 8.43 -14.89
N ALA A 112 -32.43 9.61 -15.25
CA ALA A 112 -31.89 10.42 -16.34
C ALA A 112 -30.41 10.78 -16.13
N LEU A 113 -30.01 11.05 -14.89
CA LEU A 113 -28.60 11.31 -14.54
C LEU A 113 -27.71 10.07 -14.76
N ILE A 114 -28.17 8.89 -14.31
CA ILE A 114 -27.46 7.61 -14.53
C ILE A 114 -27.29 7.34 -16.02
N ASP A 115 -28.34 7.54 -16.82
CA ASP A 115 -28.31 7.26 -18.26
C ASP A 115 -27.48 8.29 -19.05
N ALA A 116 -27.58 9.59 -18.72
CA ALA A 116 -26.97 10.66 -19.50
C ALA A 116 -25.54 11.04 -19.09
N TYR A 117 -25.18 10.80 -17.83
CA TYR A 117 -23.88 11.14 -17.22
C TYR A 117 -23.32 9.96 -16.39
N PRO A 118 -23.20 8.75 -16.97
CA PRO A 118 -22.83 7.57 -16.19
C PRO A 118 -21.39 7.65 -15.65
N TYR A 119 -20.47 8.37 -16.30
CA TYR A 119 -19.11 8.61 -15.81
C TYR A 119 -19.10 9.46 -14.55
N GLU A 120 -19.85 10.55 -14.57
CA GLU A 120 -19.89 11.51 -13.47
C GLU A 120 -20.64 10.92 -12.27
N ILE A 121 -21.83 10.33 -12.51
CA ILE A 121 -22.63 9.70 -11.45
C ILE A 121 -21.95 8.46 -10.87
N GLY A 122 -21.33 7.64 -11.71
CA GLY A 122 -20.57 6.47 -11.28
C GLY A 122 -19.40 6.81 -10.35
N ASN A 123 -18.84 8.02 -10.46
CA ASN A 123 -17.70 8.48 -9.67
C ASN A 123 -18.07 9.60 -8.68
N ALA A 124 -19.36 9.82 -8.39
CA ALA A 124 -19.84 10.85 -7.47
C ALA A 124 -20.05 10.28 -6.06
N GLU A 125 -19.11 10.55 -5.15
CA GLU A 125 -19.30 10.21 -3.73
C GLU A 125 -20.50 10.95 -3.14
N GLY A 126 -21.23 10.31 -2.22
CA GLY A 126 -22.52 10.79 -1.73
C GLY A 126 -23.74 10.43 -2.60
N VAL A 127 -23.55 9.93 -3.83
CA VAL A 127 -24.60 9.21 -4.56
C VAL A 127 -24.68 7.76 -4.04
N PRO A 128 -25.88 7.17 -3.86
CA PRO A 128 -26.03 5.81 -3.33
C PRO A 128 -25.29 4.74 -4.14
N ALA A 129 -24.80 3.71 -3.44
CA ALA A 129 -24.00 2.63 -4.04
C ALA A 129 -24.69 1.95 -5.24
N TRP A 130 -26.02 1.77 -5.19
CA TRP A 130 -26.77 1.16 -6.30
C TRP A 130 -26.70 1.99 -7.59
N ALA A 131 -26.83 3.32 -7.48
CA ALA A 131 -26.84 4.23 -8.63
C ALA A 131 -25.43 4.35 -9.22
N ARG A 132 -24.41 4.43 -8.37
CA ARG A 132 -23.00 4.40 -8.79
C ARG A 132 -22.66 3.08 -9.49
N ASN A 133 -23.11 1.96 -8.93
CA ASN A 133 -22.91 0.64 -9.51
C ASN A 133 -23.54 0.54 -10.90
N GLU A 134 -24.80 0.95 -11.05
CA GLU A 134 -25.50 0.91 -12.34
C GLU A 134 -24.83 1.83 -13.37
N ALA A 135 -24.50 3.06 -13.00
CA ALA A 135 -23.80 4.01 -13.86
C ALA A 135 -22.43 3.47 -14.33
N ASN A 136 -21.64 2.89 -13.43
CA ASN A 136 -20.34 2.29 -13.78
C ASN A 136 -20.49 1.01 -14.62
N GLN A 137 -21.51 0.19 -14.37
CA GLN A 137 -21.83 -0.97 -15.21
C GLN A 137 -22.22 -0.53 -16.63
N HIS A 138 -23.06 0.49 -16.77
CA HIS A 138 -23.42 1.07 -18.07
C HIS A 138 -22.18 1.50 -18.86
N GLN A 139 -21.21 2.18 -18.23
CA GLN A 139 -19.97 2.55 -18.90
C GLN A 139 -19.15 1.33 -19.36
N LEU A 140 -18.98 0.34 -18.50
CA LEU A 140 -18.21 -0.85 -18.82
C LEU A 140 -18.85 -1.61 -19.99
N THR A 141 -20.15 -1.86 -19.92
CA THR A 141 -20.91 -2.58 -20.94
C THR A 141 -20.93 -1.80 -22.26
N GLN A 142 -21.17 -0.49 -22.24
CA GLN A 142 -21.17 0.33 -23.44
C GLN A 142 -19.83 0.23 -24.20
N ARG A 143 -18.70 0.29 -23.48
CA ARG A 143 -17.36 0.18 -24.07
C ARG A 143 -17.06 -1.20 -24.62
N LEU A 144 -17.49 -2.24 -23.89
CA LEU A 144 -17.36 -3.62 -24.32
C LEU A 144 -18.16 -3.87 -25.61
N ASP A 145 -19.43 -3.47 -25.62
CA ASP A 145 -20.35 -3.67 -26.74
C ASP A 145 -19.96 -2.85 -27.98
N GLU A 146 -19.45 -1.62 -27.80
CA GLU A 146 -18.92 -0.80 -28.89
C GLU A 146 -17.77 -1.51 -29.63
N LEU A 147 -16.79 -2.02 -28.87
CA LEU A 147 -15.62 -2.70 -29.44
C LEU A 147 -15.98 -4.09 -29.99
N GLN A 148 -16.89 -4.80 -29.35
CA GLN A 148 -17.37 -6.11 -29.79
C GLN A 148 -18.17 -5.99 -31.10
N SER A 149 -19.10 -5.05 -31.18
CA SER A 149 -19.94 -4.83 -32.38
C SER A 149 -19.10 -4.50 -33.61
N ARG A 150 -18.05 -3.67 -33.46
CA ARG A 150 -17.10 -3.39 -34.55
C ARG A 150 -16.34 -4.65 -34.98
N THR A 151 -15.95 -5.49 -34.03
CA THR A 151 -15.31 -6.78 -34.31
C THR A 151 -16.25 -7.71 -35.08
N ASP A 152 -17.51 -7.80 -34.66
CA ASP A 152 -18.53 -8.66 -35.28
C ASP A 152 -18.95 -8.16 -36.68
N ALA A 153 -18.89 -6.84 -36.90
CA ALA A 153 -19.06 -6.23 -38.21
C ALA A 153 -17.87 -6.46 -39.17
N GLY A 154 -16.81 -7.14 -38.70
CA GLY A 154 -15.61 -7.45 -39.49
C GLY A 154 -14.59 -6.30 -39.55
N GLU A 155 -14.73 -5.26 -38.74
CA GLU A 155 -13.74 -4.18 -38.67
C GLU A 155 -12.43 -4.65 -38.04
N ARG A 156 -11.30 -4.20 -38.60
CA ARG A 156 -9.99 -4.56 -38.07
C ARG A 156 -9.57 -3.60 -36.94
N LEU A 157 -9.87 -3.99 -35.71
CA LEU A 157 -9.41 -3.26 -34.52
C LEU A 157 -7.88 -3.09 -34.47
N THR A 158 -7.44 -1.92 -34.01
CA THR A 158 -6.04 -1.61 -33.71
C THR A 158 -5.51 -2.52 -32.59
N ARG A 159 -4.19 -2.51 -32.36
CA ARG A 159 -3.59 -3.27 -31.24
C ARG A 159 -4.08 -2.76 -29.88
N GLY A 160 -4.27 -1.45 -29.74
CA GLY A 160 -4.80 -0.82 -28.53
C GLY A 160 -6.24 -1.22 -28.25
N GLU A 161 -7.14 -1.06 -29.24
CA GLU A 161 -8.54 -1.46 -29.12
C GLU A 161 -8.71 -2.95 -28.79
N ARG A 162 -7.91 -3.84 -29.40
CA ARG A 162 -7.92 -5.27 -29.03
C ARG A 162 -7.46 -5.53 -27.60
N LYS A 163 -6.56 -4.70 -27.05
CA LYS A 163 -6.15 -4.79 -25.64
C LYS A 163 -7.30 -4.31 -24.74
N GLU A 164 -7.95 -3.21 -25.10
CA GLU A 164 -9.11 -2.68 -24.36
C GLU A 164 -10.30 -3.65 -24.37
N LEU A 165 -10.63 -4.25 -25.51
CA LEU A 165 -11.69 -5.26 -25.60
C LEU A 165 -11.45 -6.44 -24.65
N ARG A 166 -10.22 -6.99 -24.65
CA ARG A 166 -9.84 -8.07 -23.72
C ARG A 166 -9.92 -7.60 -22.27
N ARG A 167 -9.39 -6.41 -21.97
CA ARG A 167 -9.46 -5.83 -20.62
C ARG A 167 -10.90 -5.75 -20.12
N TYR A 168 -11.82 -5.14 -20.88
CA TYR A 168 -13.20 -4.99 -20.43
C TYR A 168 -13.94 -6.32 -20.32
N ALA A 169 -13.68 -7.27 -21.23
CA ALA A 169 -14.21 -8.63 -21.11
C ALA A 169 -13.70 -9.36 -19.85
N ASP A 170 -12.43 -9.16 -19.49
CA ASP A 170 -11.82 -9.74 -18.29
C ASP A 170 -12.35 -9.10 -17.00
N LEU A 171 -12.56 -7.77 -16.99
CA LEU A 171 -13.22 -7.06 -15.89
C LEU A 171 -14.65 -7.55 -15.69
N GLN A 172 -15.43 -7.66 -16.77
CA GLN A 172 -16.82 -8.14 -16.72
C GLN A 172 -16.87 -9.55 -16.11
N ARG A 173 -16.01 -10.46 -16.58
CA ARG A 173 -15.94 -11.83 -16.05
C ARG A 173 -15.53 -11.87 -14.58
N ALA A 174 -14.60 -11.02 -14.15
CA ALA A 174 -14.21 -10.91 -12.75
C ALA A 174 -15.38 -10.45 -11.86
N LEU A 175 -16.15 -9.46 -12.33
CA LEU A 175 -17.34 -8.98 -11.64
C LEU A 175 -18.45 -10.04 -11.58
N ASP A 176 -18.69 -10.77 -12.67
CA ASP A 176 -19.73 -11.81 -12.72
C ASP A 176 -19.39 -12.97 -11.77
N ASN A 177 -18.13 -13.38 -11.72
CA ASN A 177 -17.66 -14.36 -10.74
C ASN A 177 -17.84 -13.87 -9.31
N ALA A 178 -17.46 -12.62 -9.03
CA ALA A 178 -17.63 -12.02 -7.71
C ALA A 178 -19.10 -11.89 -7.30
N LYS A 179 -20.01 -11.57 -8.24
CA LYS A 179 -21.46 -11.55 -8.02
C LYS A 179 -21.98 -12.93 -7.62
N ALA A 180 -21.56 -13.97 -8.33
CA ALA A 180 -21.95 -15.34 -8.00
C ALA A 180 -21.47 -15.76 -6.60
N GLU A 181 -20.23 -15.41 -6.24
CA GLU A 181 -19.69 -15.71 -4.91
C GLU A 181 -20.34 -14.88 -3.79
N ALA A 182 -20.52 -13.58 -3.98
CA ALA A 182 -21.16 -12.70 -2.99
C ALA A 182 -22.61 -13.13 -2.73
N ALA A 183 -23.34 -13.55 -3.76
CA ALA A 183 -24.72 -14.04 -3.61
C ALA A 183 -24.82 -15.27 -2.70
N HIS A 184 -23.82 -16.17 -2.70
CA HIS A 184 -23.79 -17.30 -1.77
C HIS A 184 -23.64 -16.88 -0.29
N LEU A 185 -23.15 -15.66 -0.04
CA LEU A 185 -23.01 -15.06 1.27
C LEU A 185 -24.16 -14.07 1.59
N GLY A 186 -25.20 -14.02 0.77
CA GLY A 186 -26.30 -13.06 0.91
C GLY A 186 -25.90 -11.61 0.60
N GLY A 187 -24.77 -11.40 -0.08
CA GLY A 187 -24.25 -10.08 -0.43
C GLY A 187 -24.40 -9.73 -1.91
N GLU A 188 -24.06 -8.49 -2.23
CA GLU A 188 -24.10 -7.90 -3.56
C GLU A 188 -22.70 -7.41 -4.00
N VAL A 189 -22.60 -6.94 -5.25
CA VAL A 189 -21.39 -6.32 -5.79
C VAL A 189 -21.71 -4.92 -6.30
N HIS A 190 -20.96 -3.93 -5.82
CA HIS A 190 -21.13 -2.52 -6.15
C HIS A 190 -19.84 -1.93 -6.74
N ILE A 191 -19.89 -1.47 -7.99
CA ILE A 191 -18.79 -0.69 -8.58
C ILE A 191 -18.96 0.77 -8.13
N LEU A 192 -18.14 1.19 -7.17
CA LEU A 192 -18.20 2.51 -6.55
C LEU A 192 -17.43 3.58 -7.34
N ALA A 193 -16.47 3.17 -8.15
CA ALA A 193 -15.76 4.05 -9.08
C ALA A 193 -15.22 3.24 -10.25
N PHE A 194 -15.26 3.82 -11.45
CA PHE A 194 -14.65 3.27 -12.65
C PHE A 194 -14.11 4.40 -13.53
N ASP A 195 -12.78 4.44 -13.67
CA ASP A 195 -12.09 5.36 -14.55
C ASP A 195 -10.93 4.62 -15.25
N PRO A 196 -11.15 4.04 -16.43
CA PRO A 196 -10.15 3.20 -17.08
C PRO A 196 -9.00 3.98 -17.74
N LYS A 197 -9.05 5.32 -17.76
CA LYS A 197 -8.09 6.17 -18.49
C LYS A 197 -7.13 6.93 -17.58
N VAL A 198 -7.42 7.09 -16.29
CA VAL A 198 -6.45 7.66 -15.32
C VAL A 198 -5.21 6.78 -15.15
N PHE A 199 -4.18 7.34 -14.51
CA PHE A 199 -2.91 6.66 -14.22
C PHE A 199 -2.26 6.09 -15.49
N HIS A 200 -2.17 6.93 -16.54
CA HIS A 200 -1.59 6.55 -17.83
C HIS A 200 -2.24 5.31 -18.50
N GLY A 201 -3.52 5.07 -18.18
CA GLY A 201 -4.29 3.93 -18.67
C GLY A 201 -4.20 2.68 -17.79
N ASP A 202 -3.51 2.71 -16.65
CA ASP A 202 -3.57 1.64 -15.65
C ASP A 202 -4.94 1.61 -14.96
N GLY A 203 -5.60 2.76 -14.88
CA GLY A 203 -7.00 2.92 -14.52
C GLY A 203 -7.28 2.80 -13.01
N ARG A 204 -8.47 3.25 -12.63
CA ARG A 204 -9.05 3.17 -11.28
C ARG A 204 -10.32 2.34 -11.31
N MET A 205 -10.46 1.45 -10.33
CA MET A 205 -11.70 0.72 -10.11
C MET A 205 -11.85 0.37 -8.63
N VAL A 206 -12.95 0.81 -8.02
CA VAL A 206 -13.27 0.56 -6.61
C VAL A 206 -14.52 -0.29 -6.58
N VAL A 207 -14.43 -1.49 -6.01
CA VAL A 207 -15.54 -2.46 -6.01
C VAL A 207 -15.77 -2.99 -4.61
N SER A 208 -17.00 -2.85 -4.12
CA SER A 208 -17.45 -3.42 -2.85
C SER A 208 -18.14 -4.76 -3.09
N VAL A 209 -17.90 -5.73 -2.22
CA VAL A 209 -18.61 -7.01 -2.12
C VAL A 209 -19.23 -7.16 -0.72
N GLY A 210 -20.38 -7.81 -0.61
CA GLY A 210 -21.09 -8.00 0.66
C GLY A 210 -22.31 -7.10 0.78
N HIS A 211 -22.63 -6.63 1.98
CA HIS A 211 -23.75 -5.70 2.18
C HIS A 211 -23.50 -4.37 1.44
N ASP A 212 -24.56 -3.58 1.21
CA ASP A 212 -24.43 -2.18 0.77
C ASP A 212 -23.44 -1.46 1.70
N PRO A 213 -22.31 -0.95 1.17
CA PRO A 213 -21.24 -0.38 2.01
C PRO A 213 -21.68 0.89 2.74
N HIS A 214 -22.70 1.61 2.27
CA HIS A 214 -23.24 2.78 2.99
C HIS A 214 -24.21 2.39 4.11
N ARG A 215 -24.56 1.11 4.23
CA ARG A 215 -25.48 0.55 5.24
C ARG A 215 -24.86 -0.62 6.02
N ALA A 216 -23.57 -0.88 5.82
CA ALA A 216 -22.83 -1.90 6.52
C ALA A 216 -22.37 -1.36 7.88
N ASP A 217 -22.35 -2.23 8.88
CA ASP A 217 -21.86 -1.92 10.21
C ASP A 217 -20.32 -1.85 10.22
N SER A 218 -19.66 -2.62 9.35
CA SER A 218 -18.20 -2.68 9.19
C SER A 218 -17.78 -2.74 7.73
N VAL A 219 -16.78 -1.95 7.35
CA VAL A 219 -16.28 -1.84 5.97
C VAL A 219 -14.76 -2.07 5.92
N SER A 220 -14.35 -3.15 5.27
CA SER A 220 -12.94 -3.48 5.04
C SER A 220 -12.41 -2.84 3.75
N TRP A 221 -11.34 -2.06 3.82
CA TRP A 221 -10.70 -1.42 2.67
C TRP A 221 -9.38 -2.13 2.32
N HIS A 222 -9.35 -2.83 1.19
CA HIS A 222 -8.16 -3.54 0.72
C HIS A 222 -7.33 -2.63 -0.19
N VAL A 223 -6.18 -2.19 0.32
CA VAL A 223 -5.25 -1.31 -0.41
C VAL A 223 -4.11 -2.17 -1.00
N PRO A 224 -4.06 -2.36 -2.32
CA PRO A 224 -3.17 -3.33 -2.94
C PRO A 224 -1.75 -2.79 -3.13
N GLY A 225 -0.81 -3.70 -3.39
CA GLY A 225 0.60 -3.41 -3.63
C GLY A 225 1.00 -3.13 -5.08
N VAL A 226 2.31 -3.18 -5.35
CA VAL A 226 2.90 -2.97 -6.67
C VAL A 226 2.23 -3.83 -7.74
N THR A 227 2.28 -3.36 -8.99
CA THR A 227 1.73 -3.98 -10.20
C THR A 227 0.22 -4.12 -10.24
N THR A 228 -0.50 -3.44 -9.35
CA THR A 228 -1.96 -3.49 -9.32
C THR A 228 -2.56 -2.40 -10.19
N THR A 229 -3.00 -2.80 -11.38
CA THR A 229 -3.86 -2.00 -12.27
C THR A 229 -5.26 -2.61 -12.28
N ILE A 230 -6.24 -1.99 -12.94
CA ILE A 230 -7.58 -2.61 -13.04
C ILE A 230 -7.55 -3.99 -13.72
N ASP A 231 -6.48 -4.31 -14.47
CA ASP A 231 -6.28 -5.66 -15.05
C ASP A 231 -6.17 -6.75 -13.99
N LYS A 232 -5.88 -6.40 -12.73
CA LYS A 232 -5.79 -7.32 -11.58
C LYS A 232 -7.05 -7.37 -10.72
N LEU A 233 -8.18 -6.84 -11.20
CA LEU A 233 -9.42 -6.82 -10.43
C LEU A 233 -9.80 -8.19 -9.87
N GLY A 234 -9.73 -9.25 -10.68
CA GLY A 234 -10.14 -10.59 -10.26
C GLY A 234 -9.42 -11.11 -9.01
N GLY A 235 -8.10 -10.95 -8.94
CA GLY A 235 -7.33 -11.37 -7.75
C GLY A 235 -7.64 -10.52 -6.51
N ASN A 236 -7.82 -9.21 -6.69
CA ASN A 236 -8.16 -8.30 -5.59
C ASN A 236 -9.58 -8.53 -5.06
N LEU A 237 -10.53 -8.84 -5.94
CA LEU A 237 -11.88 -9.27 -5.55
C LEU A 237 -11.86 -10.62 -4.83
N GLY A 238 -11.02 -11.57 -5.25
CA GLY A 238 -10.81 -12.82 -4.53
C GLY A 238 -10.36 -12.59 -3.09
N ASN A 239 -9.38 -11.71 -2.88
CA ASN A 239 -8.92 -11.31 -1.54
C ASN A 239 -10.05 -10.67 -0.70
N ALA A 240 -10.81 -9.76 -1.30
CA ALA A 240 -11.93 -9.08 -0.63
C ALA A 240 -13.05 -10.07 -0.25
N LEU A 241 -13.38 -11.01 -1.13
CA LEU A 241 -14.37 -12.06 -0.90
C LEU A 241 -13.92 -13.07 0.17
N ASN A 242 -12.67 -13.52 0.14
CA ASN A 242 -12.15 -14.41 1.17
C ASN A 242 -12.15 -13.74 2.54
N HIS A 243 -11.80 -12.46 2.59
CA HIS A 243 -11.85 -11.70 3.83
C HIS A 243 -13.29 -11.51 4.31
N LEU A 244 -14.23 -11.16 3.42
CA LEU A 244 -15.66 -11.11 3.75
C LEU A 244 -16.17 -12.43 4.33
N LYS A 245 -15.79 -13.58 3.75
CA LYS A 245 -16.10 -14.91 4.30
C LYS A 245 -15.54 -15.08 5.71
N SER A 246 -14.30 -14.64 5.95
CA SER A 246 -13.67 -14.71 7.27
C SER A 246 -14.39 -13.84 8.30
N VAL A 247 -14.83 -12.63 7.94
CA VAL A 247 -15.61 -11.76 8.83
C VAL A 247 -16.97 -12.38 9.15
N ALA A 248 -17.66 -12.95 8.15
CA ALA A 248 -18.93 -13.65 8.35
C ALA A 248 -18.79 -14.90 9.25
N MET A 249 -17.61 -15.53 9.32
CA MET A 249 -17.35 -16.61 10.28
C MET A 249 -17.22 -16.09 11.73
N GLU A 250 -16.76 -14.86 11.93
CA GLU A 250 -16.66 -14.23 13.25
C GLU A 250 -17.99 -13.60 13.69
N ASN A 251 -18.73 -13.01 12.76
CA ASN A 251 -20.02 -12.36 13.02
C ASN A 251 -21.03 -12.69 11.90
N PRO A 252 -21.72 -13.85 11.96
CA PRO A 252 -22.63 -14.31 10.90
C PRO A 252 -23.85 -13.40 10.67
N ASP A 253 -24.28 -12.67 11.70
CA ASP A 253 -25.46 -11.79 11.65
C ASP A 253 -25.08 -10.33 11.34
N GLY A 254 -23.78 -10.01 11.27
CA GLY A 254 -23.29 -8.66 11.03
C GLY A 254 -23.44 -8.21 9.58
N LYS A 255 -23.74 -6.92 9.35
CA LYS A 255 -23.75 -6.35 8.00
C LYS A 255 -22.36 -5.88 7.63
N THR A 256 -21.67 -6.65 6.80
CA THR A 256 -20.27 -6.35 6.48
C THR A 256 -20.06 -6.18 4.99
N ALA A 257 -19.18 -5.25 4.63
CA ALA A 257 -18.76 -5.01 3.26
C ALA A 257 -17.23 -5.06 3.16
N SER A 258 -16.72 -5.49 2.01
CA SER A 258 -15.29 -5.51 1.71
C SER A 258 -15.02 -4.86 0.35
N ILE A 259 -14.15 -3.86 0.34
CA ILE A 259 -13.84 -3.01 -0.81
C ILE A 259 -12.46 -3.38 -1.36
N ALA A 260 -12.44 -3.87 -2.60
CA ALA A 260 -11.22 -3.94 -3.40
C ALA A 260 -10.93 -2.54 -3.98
N TRP A 261 -9.94 -1.84 -3.42
CA TRP A 261 -9.63 -0.46 -3.76
C TRP A 261 -8.43 -0.37 -4.73
N ILE A 262 -8.67 -0.42 -6.04
CA ILE A 262 -7.65 -0.10 -7.05
C ILE A 262 -7.75 1.40 -7.35
N GLY A 263 -7.23 2.21 -6.43
CA GLY A 263 -7.50 3.65 -6.38
C GLY A 263 -6.36 4.59 -6.74
N TYR A 264 -5.15 4.09 -6.95
CA TYR A 264 -3.94 4.90 -7.16
C TYR A 264 -3.01 4.29 -8.21
N ASP A 265 -2.04 5.10 -8.68
CA ASP A 265 -1.00 4.68 -9.62
C ASP A 265 0.05 3.79 -8.92
N ALA A 266 -0.31 2.53 -8.70
CA ALA A 266 0.62 1.55 -8.13
C ALA A 266 1.73 1.24 -9.15
N PRO A 267 3.02 1.20 -8.74
CA PRO A 267 4.13 0.98 -9.67
C PRO A 267 3.92 -0.26 -10.56
N SER A 268 3.87 -0.12 -11.89
CA SER A 268 3.61 -1.21 -12.85
C SER A 268 4.70 -1.32 -13.94
N GLY A 269 4.87 -2.50 -14.58
CA GLY A 269 5.77 -2.70 -15.74
C GLY A 269 7.10 -3.48 -15.51
N LYS A 270 7.96 -3.52 -16.56
CA LYS A 270 9.23 -4.28 -16.58
C LYS A 270 10.37 -3.49 -15.90
N GLY A 271 10.27 -3.28 -14.59
CA GLY A 271 11.29 -2.54 -13.82
C GLY A 271 10.98 -2.34 -12.33
N ILE A 272 9.84 -2.86 -11.87
CA ILE A 272 9.17 -2.61 -10.57
C ILE A 272 10.00 -2.88 -9.30
N PHE A 273 11.13 -3.60 -9.39
CA PHE A 273 12.00 -3.91 -8.24
C PHE A 273 13.28 -3.07 -8.17
N ARG A 274 13.52 -2.14 -9.11
CA ARG A 274 14.65 -1.22 -9.08
C ARG A 274 14.17 0.18 -8.63
N MET A 275 14.57 0.59 -7.41
CA MET A 275 14.43 1.90 -6.73
C MET A 275 13.12 2.23 -5.95
N ALA A 276 13.15 2.00 -4.63
CA ALA A 276 12.59 2.84 -3.55
C ALA A 276 11.58 3.95 -3.93
N PHE A 277 10.35 3.56 -4.26
CA PHE A 277 9.29 4.48 -4.68
C PHE A 277 8.55 5.07 -3.47
N HIS A 278 8.94 6.25 -2.99
CA HIS A 278 8.13 6.98 -2.01
C HIS A 278 7.03 7.85 -2.66
N GLY A 279 7.25 8.34 -3.90
CA GLY A 279 6.36 9.32 -4.55
C GLY A 279 4.95 8.81 -4.85
N LEU A 280 4.83 7.65 -5.51
CA LEU A 280 3.53 7.05 -5.87
C LEU A 280 2.70 6.64 -4.64
N ALA A 281 3.35 6.11 -3.60
CA ALA A 281 2.69 5.79 -2.33
C ALA A 281 2.19 7.05 -1.59
N SER A 282 2.92 8.18 -1.68
CA SER A 282 2.48 9.44 -1.07
C SER A 282 1.25 10.00 -1.78
N GLU A 283 1.23 10.01 -3.11
CA GLU A 283 0.06 10.43 -3.89
C GLU A 283 -1.13 9.48 -3.64
N GLY A 284 -0.90 8.18 -3.70
CA GLY A 284 -1.91 7.17 -3.37
C GLY A 284 -2.46 7.32 -1.96
N GLY A 285 -1.62 7.68 -0.98
CA GLY A 285 -2.05 7.94 0.39
C GLY A 285 -2.97 9.16 0.49
N ALA A 286 -2.72 10.21 -0.29
CA ALA A 286 -3.60 11.37 -0.36
C ALA A 286 -4.97 11.02 -0.99
N ILE A 287 -4.99 10.15 -2.02
CA ILE A 287 -6.24 9.68 -2.63
C ILE A 287 -7.00 8.79 -1.65
N LEU A 288 -6.34 7.82 -1.00
CA LEU A 288 -6.98 6.92 -0.03
C LEU A 288 -7.64 7.69 1.12
N HIS A 289 -6.92 8.66 1.70
CA HIS A 289 -7.48 9.54 2.73
C HIS A 289 -8.71 10.30 2.22
N SER A 290 -8.62 10.89 1.01
CA SER A 290 -9.72 11.65 0.40
C SER A 290 -10.96 10.78 0.14
N ASP A 291 -10.76 9.56 -0.36
CA ASP A 291 -11.82 8.61 -0.65
C ASP A 291 -12.54 8.16 0.63
N ILE A 292 -11.81 7.78 1.68
CA ILE A 292 -12.41 7.35 2.95
C ILE A 292 -13.13 8.52 3.64
N ALA A 293 -12.54 9.71 3.67
CA ALA A 293 -13.17 10.88 4.26
C ALA A 293 -14.48 11.23 3.54
N ALA A 294 -14.49 11.24 2.21
CA ALA A 294 -15.68 11.50 1.42
C ALA A 294 -16.74 10.39 1.55
N PHE A 295 -16.32 9.12 1.63
CA PHE A 295 -17.20 7.98 1.90
C PHE A 295 -17.93 8.14 3.25
N ASN A 296 -17.20 8.47 4.33
CA ASN A 296 -17.82 8.72 5.63
C ASN A 296 -18.79 9.91 5.56
N ALA A 297 -18.37 11.01 4.92
CA ALA A 297 -19.23 12.18 4.74
C ALA A 297 -20.52 11.87 3.97
N GLY A 298 -20.48 10.92 3.02
CA GLY A 298 -21.65 10.40 2.32
C GLY A 298 -22.60 9.63 3.24
N ILE A 299 -22.07 8.79 4.14
CA ILE A 299 -22.86 8.06 5.15
C ILE A 299 -23.46 9.03 6.17
N ASP A 300 -22.63 9.91 6.74
CA ASP A 300 -23.04 10.93 7.73
C ASP A 300 -24.18 11.81 7.21
N GLY A 301 -24.16 12.14 5.91
CA GLY A 301 -25.21 12.94 5.26
C GLY A 301 -26.58 12.26 5.25
N THR A 302 -26.64 10.95 5.48
CA THR A 302 -27.88 10.16 5.57
C THR A 302 -28.26 9.77 6.99
N ALA A 303 -27.36 9.98 7.97
CA ALA A 303 -27.59 9.62 9.36
C ALA A 303 -28.67 10.48 10.01
N ALA A 304 -29.67 9.86 10.64
CA ALA A 304 -30.82 10.55 11.23
C ALA A 304 -30.42 11.53 12.37
N HIS A 305 -29.29 11.28 13.02
CA HIS A 305 -28.81 12.06 14.17
C HIS A 305 -27.43 12.69 13.94
N GLY A 306 -26.94 12.71 12.69
CA GLY A 306 -25.63 13.26 12.36
C GLY A 306 -24.47 12.49 12.99
N GLU A 307 -24.66 11.18 13.23
CA GLU A 307 -23.62 10.28 13.70
C GLU A 307 -22.50 10.20 12.66
N HIS A 308 -21.25 10.22 13.13
CA HIS A 308 -20.09 10.07 12.25
C HIS A 308 -19.76 8.59 12.08
N PHE A 309 -19.75 8.11 10.84
CA PHE A 309 -19.30 6.76 10.54
C PHE A 309 -17.77 6.68 10.60
N SER A 310 -17.25 5.76 11.41
CA SER A 310 -15.81 5.54 11.54
C SER A 310 -15.41 4.07 11.51
N ASN A 311 -16.35 3.13 11.33
CA ASN A 311 -16.07 1.69 11.38
C ASN A 311 -15.51 1.14 10.06
N ASN A 312 -14.52 1.87 9.52
CA ASN A 312 -13.68 1.43 8.42
C ASN A 312 -12.44 0.75 8.96
N HIS A 313 -12.04 -0.35 8.31
CA HIS A 313 -10.83 -1.09 8.63
C HIS A 313 -9.93 -1.11 7.40
N ILE A 314 -8.75 -0.49 7.46
CA ILE A 314 -7.82 -0.49 6.32
C ILE A 314 -6.89 -1.69 6.40
N PHE A 315 -6.80 -2.44 5.31
CA PHE A 315 -5.83 -3.53 5.14
C PHE A 315 -4.89 -3.19 3.97
N GLY A 316 -3.75 -2.60 4.32
CA GLY A 316 -2.70 -2.24 3.37
C GLY A 316 -1.76 -3.41 3.12
N HIS A 317 -1.75 -3.94 1.89
CA HIS A 317 -0.91 -5.08 1.52
C HIS A 317 0.31 -4.64 0.72
N SER A 318 1.50 -5.14 1.07
CA SER A 318 2.74 -4.88 0.34
C SER A 318 2.97 -3.37 0.21
N TYR A 319 3.17 -2.83 -0.99
CA TYR A 319 3.28 -1.38 -1.23
C TYR A 319 2.05 -0.57 -0.76
N GLY A 320 0.86 -1.18 -0.74
CA GLY A 320 -0.35 -0.59 -0.19
C GLY A 320 -0.28 -0.32 1.31
N SER A 321 0.57 -1.04 2.06
CA SER A 321 0.87 -0.72 3.46
C SER A 321 1.64 0.60 3.60
N THR A 322 2.57 0.88 2.69
CA THR A 322 3.30 2.15 2.62
C THR A 322 2.36 3.29 2.21
N THR A 323 1.49 3.05 1.22
CA THR A 323 0.41 3.99 0.81
C THR A 323 -0.52 4.32 1.98
N THR A 324 -0.95 3.30 2.73
CA THR A 324 -1.76 3.46 3.95
C THR A 324 -1.03 4.27 5.02
N SER A 325 0.27 4.03 5.19
CA SER A 325 1.10 4.78 6.13
C SER A 325 1.21 6.26 5.77
N TYR A 326 1.22 6.62 4.48
CA TYR A 326 1.11 8.00 4.05
C TYR A 326 -0.27 8.61 4.28
N ALA A 327 -1.35 7.85 4.02
CA ALA A 327 -2.72 8.32 4.23
C ALA A 327 -2.98 8.70 5.70
N GLY A 328 -2.41 7.93 6.63
CA GLY A 328 -2.58 8.13 8.07
C GLY A 328 -1.52 9.01 8.74
N ARG A 329 -0.62 9.65 7.99
CA ARG A 329 0.45 10.48 8.56
C ARG A 329 -0.14 11.61 9.40
N ASN A 330 0.50 11.90 10.54
CA ASN A 330 0.10 12.98 11.47
C ASN A 330 -1.38 12.84 11.92
N GLY A 331 -1.88 11.63 12.10
CA GLY A 331 -3.25 11.38 12.53
C GLY A 331 -4.33 11.71 11.49
N GLN A 332 -4.00 11.83 10.20
CA GLN A 332 -4.97 12.22 9.16
C GLN A 332 -6.16 11.26 9.03
N LEU A 333 -6.00 9.98 9.39
CA LEU A 333 -7.10 9.01 9.39
C LEU A 333 -7.84 8.93 10.73
N ALA A 334 -7.43 9.69 11.74
CA ALA A 334 -8.10 9.72 13.04
C ALA A 334 -9.54 10.21 12.88
N GLY A 335 -10.48 9.49 13.47
CA GLY A 335 -11.92 9.73 13.29
C GLY A 335 -12.51 9.08 12.05
N HIS A 336 -11.72 8.80 11.00
CA HIS A 336 -12.23 8.19 9.77
C HIS A 336 -12.22 6.66 9.76
N VAL A 337 -11.32 6.05 10.53
CA VAL A 337 -11.12 4.59 10.55
C VAL A 337 -11.03 4.07 11.97
N HIS A 338 -11.41 2.81 12.15
CA HIS A 338 -11.40 2.12 13.43
C HIS A 338 -10.14 1.26 13.64
N SER A 339 -9.59 0.70 12.56
CA SER A 339 -8.32 -0.03 12.61
C SER A 339 -7.50 0.11 11.33
N ILE A 340 -6.19 -0.10 11.46
CA ILE A 340 -5.24 -0.16 10.34
C ILE A 340 -4.40 -1.44 10.47
N THR A 341 -4.33 -2.23 9.41
CA THR A 341 -3.54 -3.45 9.32
C THR A 341 -2.52 -3.33 8.19
N LEU A 342 -1.23 -3.44 8.51
CA LEU A 342 -0.12 -3.42 7.56
C LEU A 342 0.34 -4.86 7.28
N ALA A 343 -0.02 -5.41 6.12
CA ALA A 343 0.25 -6.80 5.77
C ALA A 343 1.39 -6.92 4.75
N GLY A 344 2.36 -7.80 5.00
CA GLY A 344 3.49 -8.03 4.09
C GLY A 344 4.30 -6.75 3.80
N SER A 345 4.38 -5.84 4.76
CA SER A 345 4.88 -4.48 4.52
C SER A 345 6.38 -4.43 4.21
N PRO A 346 6.82 -3.72 3.15
CA PRO A 346 8.23 -3.36 2.95
C PRO A 346 8.70 -2.18 3.81
N GLY A 347 7.79 -1.55 4.56
CA GLY A 347 8.06 -0.40 5.43
C GLY A 347 6.87 0.56 5.57
N ALA A 348 6.80 1.22 6.72
CA ALA A 348 5.71 2.13 7.13
C ALA A 348 5.91 3.60 6.70
N ALA A 349 6.49 3.83 5.52
CA ALA A 349 6.80 5.15 4.97
C ALA A 349 7.58 6.05 5.96
N LEU A 350 7.06 7.25 6.22
CA LEU A 350 7.64 8.23 7.15
C LEU A 350 7.10 8.09 8.58
N GLN A 351 6.22 7.12 8.85
CA GLN A 351 5.72 6.88 10.20
C GLN A 351 6.87 6.41 11.08
N ARG A 352 6.96 6.96 12.29
CA ARG A 352 7.98 6.57 13.27
C ARG A 352 7.41 5.61 14.29
N HIS A 353 6.12 5.72 14.59
CA HIS A 353 5.43 4.89 15.56
C HIS A 353 3.97 4.64 15.15
N ALA A 354 3.39 3.53 15.59
CA ALA A 354 1.99 3.18 15.35
C ALA A 354 1.02 4.26 15.86
N SER A 355 1.34 4.92 16.97
CA SER A 355 0.55 6.03 17.51
C SER A 355 0.47 7.25 16.56
N ASP A 356 1.37 7.37 15.58
CA ASP A 356 1.35 8.47 14.60
C ASP A 356 0.09 8.43 13.71
N PHE A 357 -0.60 7.28 13.65
CA PHE A 357 -1.90 7.14 13.00
C PHE A 357 -3.04 7.81 13.76
N GLY A 358 -2.89 8.09 15.06
CA GLY A 358 -3.90 8.78 15.87
C GLY A 358 -5.17 7.98 16.18
N ILE A 359 -5.19 6.66 15.93
CA ILE A 359 -6.36 5.78 16.14
C ILE A 359 -6.25 4.89 17.40
N GLY A 360 -5.34 5.23 18.31
CA GLY A 360 -5.07 4.43 19.51
C GLY A 360 -4.34 3.12 19.21
N GLU A 361 -4.72 2.06 19.91
CA GLU A 361 -4.05 0.75 19.87
C GLU A 361 -4.45 -0.11 18.66
N HIS A 362 -5.40 0.32 17.82
CA HIS A 362 -5.93 -0.52 16.74
C HIS A 362 -5.07 -0.50 15.46
N VAL A 363 -3.75 -0.55 15.64
CA VAL A 363 -2.76 -0.62 14.56
C VAL A 363 -2.10 -1.99 14.61
N PHE A 364 -2.36 -2.81 13.59
CA PHE A 364 -1.94 -4.19 13.48
C PHE A 364 -0.90 -4.39 12.37
N VAL A 365 -0.09 -5.44 12.50
CA VAL A 365 0.86 -5.86 11.47
C VAL A 365 0.81 -7.37 11.27
N ALA A 366 0.56 -7.79 10.02
CA ALA A 366 0.66 -9.18 9.61
C ALA A 366 1.96 -9.38 8.82
N SER A 367 2.91 -10.08 9.41
CA SER A 367 4.24 -10.26 8.84
C SER A 367 4.70 -11.70 9.03
N SER A 368 4.64 -12.47 7.94
CA SER A 368 5.18 -13.83 7.87
C SER A 368 6.70 -13.80 7.92
N SER A 369 7.28 -14.72 8.68
CA SER A 369 8.72 -14.98 8.74
C SER A 369 9.29 -15.44 7.39
N ARG A 370 8.45 -15.93 6.46
CA ARG A 370 8.84 -16.37 5.12
C ARG A 370 8.63 -15.32 4.04
N ASP A 371 8.02 -14.19 4.38
CA ASP A 371 7.78 -13.11 3.43
C ASP A 371 9.04 -12.25 3.26
N ILE A 372 9.69 -12.41 2.12
CA ILE A 372 10.92 -11.70 1.75
C ILE A 372 10.74 -10.18 1.62
N VAL A 373 9.53 -9.70 1.36
CA VAL A 373 9.25 -8.26 1.27
C VAL A 373 9.34 -7.62 2.65
N THR A 374 8.88 -8.32 3.69
CA THR A 374 8.94 -7.82 5.08
C THR A 374 10.37 -7.67 5.60
N ALA A 375 11.34 -8.34 4.96
CA ALA A 375 12.74 -8.22 5.31
C ALA A 375 13.40 -6.92 4.83
N LEU A 376 12.73 -6.14 3.98
CA LEU A 376 13.25 -4.88 3.42
C LEU A 376 13.13 -3.70 4.39
N GLY A 377 12.12 -3.71 5.27
CA GLY A 377 11.84 -2.62 6.20
C GLY A 377 12.94 -2.42 7.25
N ALA A 378 13.16 -1.16 7.62
CA ALA A 378 14.23 -0.81 8.54
C ALA A 378 13.98 -1.34 9.97
N ARG A 379 15.06 -1.58 10.73
CA ARG A 379 14.94 -2.05 12.13
C ARG A 379 14.53 -0.94 13.09
N SER A 380 14.87 0.31 12.76
CA SER A 380 14.72 1.45 13.64
C SER A 380 13.84 2.53 13.01
N PRO A 381 12.95 3.17 13.80
CA PRO A 381 12.20 4.34 13.36
C PRO A 381 13.11 5.42 12.77
N GLY A 382 12.62 6.11 11.73
CA GLY A 382 13.37 7.17 11.05
C GLY A 382 14.41 6.68 10.04
N SER A 383 14.65 5.37 9.94
CA SER A 383 15.45 4.78 8.86
C SER A 383 14.56 4.41 7.67
N LEU A 384 15.06 4.61 6.45
CA LEU A 384 14.28 4.33 5.23
C LEU A 384 14.31 2.86 4.82
N GLY A 385 15.28 2.05 5.23
CA GLY A 385 15.31 0.62 4.91
C GLY A 385 16.41 -0.14 5.64
N ARG A 386 16.40 -1.47 5.55
CA ARG A 386 17.38 -2.34 6.23
C ARG A 386 18.76 -2.37 5.56
N PHE A 387 18.84 -2.02 4.28
CA PHE A 387 20.06 -2.08 3.48
C PHE A 387 20.35 -0.70 2.87
N PHE A 388 21.55 -0.18 3.13
CA PHE A 388 22.07 1.08 2.55
C PHE A 388 21.18 2.33 2.71
N GLY A 389 20.25 2.35 3.68
CA GLY A 389 19.35 3.49 3.90
C GLY A 389 18.33 3.69 2.77
N VAL A 390 18.09 2.68 1.93
CA VAL A 390 17.14 2.68 0.83
C VAL A 390 16.02 1.71 1.15
N GLY A 391 14.77 2.17 1.16
CA GLY A 391 13.60 1.33 1.44
C GLY A 391 12.34 2.17 1.58
N LEU A 392 11.30 1.63 2.22
CA LEU A 392 10.00 2.28 2.36
C LEU A 392 9.64 2.56 3.82
N GLY A 393 10.62 2.75 4.70
CA GLY A 393 10.45 3.08 6.12
C GLY A 393 10.81 1.95 7.08
N VAL A 394 10.43 2.14 8.35
CA VAL A 394 10.59 1.14 9.41
C VAL A 394 9.70 -0.07 9.16
N ASP A 395 10.22 -1.27 9.41
CA ASP A 395 9.45 -2.51 9.41
C ASP A 395 8.40 -2.42 10.53
N PRO A 396 7.09 -2.40 10.21
CA PRO A 396 6.05 -2.24 11.21
C PRO A 396 5.97 -3.41 12.19
N ALA A 397 6.60 -4.56 11.90
CA ALA A 397 6.69 -5.69 12.82
C ALA A 397 7.78 -5.52 13.89
N MET A 398 8.63 -4.49 13.81
CA MET A 398 9.68 -4.23 14.80
C MET A 398 9.11 -3.61 16.07
N ALA A 399 9.60 -4.07 17.23
CA ALA A 399 9.15 -3.61 18.54
C ALA A 399 9.17 -2.07 18.71
N PRO A 400 10.20 -1.34 18.23
CA PRO A 400 10.21 0.13 18.31
C PRO A 400 9.10 0.84 17.52
N PHE A 401 8.44 0.18 16.55
CA PHE A 401 7.31 0.78 15.84
C PHE A 401 6.02 0.76 16.67
N GLY A 402 5.86 -0.24 17.55
CA GLY A 402 4.75 -0.27 18.52
C GLY A 402 3.39 -0.71 17.98
N ALA A 403 3.32 -1.37 16.81
CA ALA A 403 2.08 -1.98 16.32
C ALA A 403 1.86 -3.38 16.93
N HIS A 404 0.60 -3.82 16.98
CA HIS A 404 0.23 -5.17 17.42
C HIS A 404 0.48 -6.19 16.31
N ARG A 405 1.51 -7.03 16.49
CA ARG A 405 1.83 -8.05 15.51
C ARG A 405 0.90 -9.24 15.65
N VAL A 406 0.19 -9.57 14.57
CA VAL A 406 -0.75 -10.68 14.53
C VAL A 406 -0.09 -11.94 13.97
N ASN A 407 -0.59 -13.10 14.39
CA ASN A 407 -0.23 -14.39 13.80
C ASN A 407 -0.48 -14.36 12.28
N ALA A 408 0.56 -14.68 11.51
CA ALA A 408 0.53 -14.58 10.06
C ALA A 408 1.48 -15.60 9.39
N GLU A 409 1.67 -16.76 10.00
CA GLU A 409 2.46 -17.86 9.44
C GLU A 409 1.58 -18.78 8.58
N PHE A 410 2.23 -19.55 7.71
CA PHE A 410 1.57 -20.40 6.72
C PHE A 410 2.12 -21.84 6.75
N PRO A 411 1.33 -22.84 6.38
CA PRO A 411 1.83 -24.17 6.07
C PRO A 411 2.88 -24.13 4.95
N ARG A 412 3.89 -25.00 5.02
CA ARG A 412 4.99 -25.03 4.03
C ARG A 412 4.54 -25.22 2.57
N HIS A 413 3.42 -25.90 2.32
CA HIS A 413 2.92 -26.09 0.95
C HIS A 413 2.37 -24.82 0.32
N MET A 414 2.03 -23.81 1.14
CA MET A 414 1.63 -22.48 0.66
C MET A 414 2.83 -21.55 0.44
N ASP A 415 4.02 -21.93 0.93
CA ASP A 415 5.27 -21.25 0.60
C ASP A 415 5.76 -21.75 -0.77
N LEU A 416 5.47 -20.96 -1.81
CA LEU A 416 5.77 -21.26 -3.21
C LEU A 416 6.43 -20.05 -3.89
N LEU A 417 7.15 -20.29 -4.98
CA LEU A 417 7.76 -19.19 -5.75
C LEU A 417 6.71 -18.27 -6.38
N ASN A 418 5.54 -18.80 -6.77
CA ASN A 418 4.45 -18.01 -7.34
C ASN A 418 3.68 -17.19 -6.30
N THR A 419 3.75 -17.56 -5.01
CA THR A 419 3.27 -16.75 -3.89
C THR A 419 4.36 -15.80 -3.36
N PHE A 420 5.53 -15.78 -4.02
CA PHE A 420 6.71 -15.00 -3.64
C PHE A 420 7.10 -15.26 -2.18
N GLY A 421 7.31 -16.54 -1.85
CA GLY A 421 7.37 -17.03 -0.47
C GLY A 421 5.94 -17.20 0.03
N THR A 422 5.45 -16.26 0.83
CA THR A 422 4.05 -16.22 1.31
C THR A 422 3.40 -14.85 1.09
N HIS A 423 4.09 -13.97 0.35
CA HIS A 423 3.77 -12.57 0.25
C HIS A 423 2.36 -12.30 -0.28
N THR A 424 1.86 -13.11 -1.20
CA THR A 424 0.51 -12.93 -1.77
C THR A 424 -0.58 -13.74 -1.08
N ALA A 425 -0.26 -14.47 0.00
CA ALA A 425 -1.16 -15.48 0.58
C ALA A 425 -1.98 -14.99 1.79
N TYR A 426 -1.81 -13.75 2.26
CA TYR A 426 -2.41 -13.25 3.50
C TYR A 426 -3.95 -13.26 3.56
N TYR A 427 -4.63 -13.35 2.42
CA TYR A 427 -6.09 -13.41 2.35
C TYR A 427 -6.61 -14.79 1.92
N GLU A 428 -5.74 -15.80 1.84
CA GLU A 428 -6.11 -17.10 1.30
C GLU A 428 -6.65 -18.02 2.39
N PHE A 429 -7.62 -18.84 1.99
CA PHE A 429 -7.88 -20.11 2.67
C PHE A 429 -6.79 -21.10 2.24
N ASP A 430 -6.39 -21.98 3.14
CA ASP A 430 -5.49 -23.07 2.78
C ASP A 430 -6.21 -24.01 1.78
N PRO A 431 -5.71 -24.19 0.55
CA PRO A 431 -6.38 -24.99 -0.46
C PRO A 431 -6.36 -26.51 -0.19
N VAL A 432 -5.49 -26.97 0.71
CA VAL A 432 -5.36 -28.38 1.12
C VAL A 432 -6.21 -28.65 2.36
N LEU A 433 -6.18 -27.74 3.33
CA LEU A 433 -6.89 -27.91 4.60
C LEU A 433 -8.32 -27.39 4.59
N GLY A 434 -8.63 -26.47 3.67
CA GLY A 434 -9.95 -25.82 3.58
C GLY A 434 -10.24 -24.84 4.72
N VAL A 435 -9.24 -24.52 5.56
CA VAL A 435 -9.37 -23.60 6.71
C VAL A 435 -8.73 -22.24 6.43
N ARG A 436 -9.06 -21.25 7.24
CA ARG A 436 -8.42 -19.92 7.18
C ARG A 436 -6.93 -20.03 7.52
N THR A 437 -6.09 -19.30 6.79
CA THR A 437 -4.73 -19.04 7.24
C THR A 437 -4.74 -18.17 8.51
N GLU A 438 -3.65 -18.15 9.27
CA GLU A 438 -3.60 -17.37 10.53
C GLU A 438 -3.90 -15.88 10.29
N SER A 439 -3.34 -15.32 9.21
CA SER A 439 -3.58 -13.93 8.83
C SER A 439 -5.03 -13.67 8.44
N LEU A 440 -5.63 -14.54 7.62
CA LEU A 440 -7.04 -14.41 7.22
C LEU A 440 -8.01 -14.51 8.41
N ALA A 441 -7.74 -15.39 9.37
CA ALA A 441 -8.53 -15.50 10.59
C ALA A 441 -8.45 -14.22 11.43
N ASN A 442 -7.23 -13.69 11.64
CA ASN A 442 -7.03 -12.43 12.36
C ASN A 442 -7.63 -11.22 11.62
N PHE A 443 -7.58 -11.18 10.29
CA PHE A 443 -8.24 -10.11 9.53
C PHE A 443 -9.75 -10.14 9.76
N GLY A 444 -10.35 -11.33 9.75
CA GLY A 444 -11.76 -11.54 10.11
C GLY A 444 -12.10 -10.97 11.47
N ARG A 445 -11.32 -11.31 12.50
CA ARG A 445 -11.52 -10.81 13.89
C ARG A 445 -11.40 -9.29 13.98
N ILE A 446 -10.37 -8.71 13.35
CA ILE A 446 -10.15 -7.26 13.33
C ILE A 446 -11.33 -6.53 12.70
N ALA A 447 -11.79 -6.98 11.52
CA ALA A 447 -12.92 -6.34 10.83
C ALA A 447 -14.28 -6.64 11.47
N ALA A 448 -14.40 -7.71 12.26
CA ALA A 448 -15.56 -7.96 13.12
C ALA A 448 -15.54 -7.12 14.42
N GLY A 449 -14.44 -6.41 14.71
CA GLY A 449 -14.27 -5.65 15.95
C GLY A 449 -13.88 -6.51 17.16
N HIS A 450 -13.55 -7.78 16.96
CA HIS A 450 -13.13 -8.72 18.00
C HIS A 450 -11.63 -8.58 18.30
N PHE A 451 -11.18 -7.37 18.67
CA PHE A 451 -9.75 -7.08 18.86
C PHE A 451 -9.11 -7.91 19.98
N ASP A 452 -9.87 -8.22 21.04
CA ASP A 452 -9.39 -9.02 22.17
C ASP A 452 -9.17 -10.50 21.80
N ASP A 453 -9.79 -10.97 20.71
CA ASP A 453 -9.66 -12.35 20.21
C ASP A 453 -8.56 -12.49 19.15
N VAL A 454 -7.91 -11.39 18.76
CA VAL A 454 -6.82 -11.40 17.77
C VAL A 454 -5.63 -12.19 18.34
N HIS A 455 -5.19 -13.20 17.59
CA HIS A 455 -4.00 -13.95 17.95
C HIS A 455 -2.75 -13.14 17.59
N ILE A 456 -1.93 -12.86 18.60
CA ILE A 456 -0.73 -12.04 18.49
C ILE A 456 0.57 -12.84 18.61
N ASP A 457 1.57 -12.37 17.87
CA ASP A 457 2.96 -12.77 17.98
C ASP A 457 3.76 -11.68 18.70
N ALA A 458 4.86 -12.07 19.34
CA ALA A 458 5.82 -11.09 19.83
C ALA A 458 6.37 -10.26 18.65
N PRO A 459 6.64 -8.96 18.85
CA PRO A 459 7.24 -8.13 17.82
C PRO A 459 8.68 -8.59 17.53
N ARG A 460 9.18 -8.29 16.33
CA ARG A 460 10.59 -8.49 15.99
C ARG A 460 11.45 -7.59 16.85
N THR A 461 12.60 -8.10 17.28
CA THR A 461 13.58 -7.31 18.02
C THR A 461 14.91 -7.30 17.29
N GLU A 462 15.70 -6.25 17.52
CA GLU A 462 17.07 -6.23 17.06
C GLU A 462 17.97 -6.85 18.13
N ARG A 463 18.69 -7.91 17.75
CA ARG A 463 19.74 -8.48 18.58
C ARG A 463 20.90 -7.51 18.70
N PRO A 464 21.56 -7.45 19.86
CA PRO A 464 22.79 -6.71 19.98
C PRO A 464 23.79 -7.17 18.91
N TRP A 465 24.36 -6.23 18.18
CA TRP A 465 25.29 -6.49 17.06
C TRP A 465 26.50 -7.37 17.44
N TRP A 466 26.86 -7.44 18.73
CA TRP A 466 27.94 -8.28 19.24
C TRP A 466 27.58 -9.77 19.32
N GLN A 467 26.30 -10.12 19.24
CA GLN A 467 25.88 -11.51 19.17
C GLN A 467 26.04 -12.05 17.74
N PRO A 468 26.74 -13.19 17.55
CA PRO A 468 26.94 -13.75 16.22
C PRO A 468 25.61 -14.20 15.60
N GLY A 469 25.55 -14.17 14.26
CA GLY A 469 24.39 -14.57 13.47
C GLY A 469 23.55 -13.40 12.96
N LEU A 470 22.31 -13.69 12.60
CA LEU A 470 21.38 -12.71 12.03
C LEU A 470 20.95 -11.69 13.11
N ARG A 471 20.83 -10.41 12.71
CA ARG A 471 20.58 -9.29 13.65
C ARG A 471 19.13 -9.08 14.04
N THR A 472 18.19 -9.58 13.25
CA THR A 472 16.77 -9.47 13.61
C THR A 472 16.31 -10.80 14.17
N ASP A 473 15.77 -10.76 15.39
CA ASP A 473 15.07 -11.87 16.00
C ASP A 473 13.62 -11.91 15.50
N GLU A 474 13.23 -13.06 14.96
CA GLU A 474 11.92 -13.33 14.41
C GLU A 474 11.24 -14.40 15.29
N PRO A 475 10.40 -14.00 16.26
CA PRO A 475 9.80 -14.93 17.21
C PRO A 475 8.74 -15.85 16.60
N ALA A 476 8.19 -15.51 15.42
CA ALA A 476 7.26 -16.38 14.70
C ALA A 476 7.99 -17.46 13.88
N GLN A 477 9.31 -17.34 13.67
CA GLN A 477 10.03 -18.35 12.90
C GLN A 477 10.07 -19.68 13.66
N GLY A 478 9.57 -20.72 13.00
CA GLY A 478 9.61 -22.10 13.51
C GLY A 478 8.60 -22.41 14.60
N ARG A 479 7.76 -21.46 15.02
CA ARG A 479 6.68 -21.74 15.97
C ARG A 479 5.59 -22.61 15.32
N PRO A 480 4.85 -23.42 16.10
CA PRO A 480 3.69 -24.13 15.58
C PRO A 480 2.62 -23.17 15.03
N LEU A 481 1.94 -23.60 13.97
CA LEU A 481 0.77 -22.89 13.43
C LEU A 481 -0.43 -23.01 14.37
N ARG A 482 -1.21 -21.93 14.45
CA ARG A 482 -2.48 -21.83 15.17
C ARG A 482 -3.60 -21.59 14.16
N LEU A 483 -3.97 -22.63 13.45
CA LEU A 483 -5.10 -22.61 12.51
C LEU A 483 -6.39 -22.95 13.25
N ASP A 484 -7.49 -22.34 12.82
CA ASP A 484 -8.81 -22.64 13.40
C ASP A 484 -9.17 -24.11 13.12
N GLU A 485 -9.60 -24.83 14.17
CA GLU A 485 -10.19 -26.18 14.11
C GLU A 485 -9.33 -27.35 13.57
N THR A 486 -8.00 -27.24 13.53
CA THR A 486 -7.14 -28.39 13.16
C THR A 486 -6.27 -28.91 14.31
N ASN A 487 -6.41 -30.19 14.65
CA ASN A 487 -5.56 -30.93 15.59
C ASN A 487 -4.20 -31.39 15.00
N GLY A 488 -3.78 -30.83 13.86
CA GLY A 488 -2.59 -31.26 13.11
C GLY A 488 -1.34 -30.45 13.44
N GLN A 489 -0.20 -31.12 13.61
CA GLN A 489 1.11 -30.47 13.51
C GLN A 489 1.46 -30.30 12.03
N TYR A 490 1.48 -29.06 11.55
CA TYR A 490 1.84 -28.76 10.16
C TYR A 490 3.29 -28.32 10.06
N SER A 491 3.98 -28.79 9.02
CA SER A 491 5.37 -28.42 8.78
C SER A 491 5.46 -26.91 8.58
N VAL A 492 6.27 -26.30 9.44
CA VAL A 492 6.71 -24.91 9.32
C VAL A 492 8.13 -24.81 8.77
N GLU A 493 8.64 -25.90 8.20
CA GLU A 493 9.97 -25.95 7.61
C GLU A 493 10.12 -24.92 6.51
N ARG A 494 11.28 -24.28 6.51
CA ARG A 494 11.62 -23.22 5.59
C ARG A 494 12.02 -23.76 4.23
N ARG A 495 12.00 -22.88 3.25
CA ARG A 495 12.63 -23.09 1.94
C ARG A 495 13.88 -22.26 1.81
N ILE A 496 14.73 -22.65 0.86
CA ILE A 496 16.05 -22.04 0.66
C ILE A 496 15.98 -20.56 0.27
N TRP A 497 14.83 -20.09 -0.22
CA TRP A 497 14.59 -18.71 -0.65
C TRP A 497 13.92 -17.85 0.42
N ASP A 498 13.59 -18.39 1.58
CA ASP A 498 12.96 -17.62 2.65
C ASP A 498 13.93 -16.58 3.24
N ALA A 499 13.39 -15.46 3.69
CA ALA A 499 14.16 -14.42 4.37
C ALA A 499 14.85 -14.96 5.62
N ARG A 500 16.18 -14.92 5.71
CA ARG A 500 16.85 -15.48 6.89
C ARG A 500 16.71 -14.55 8.10
N TRP A 501 16.20 -15.09 9.21
CA TRP A 501 16.12 -14.42 10.50
C TRP A 501 16.82 -15.24 11.58
N HIS A 502 17.14 -14.60 12.70
CA HIS A 502 17.49 -15.32 13.91
C HIS A 502 16.21 -15.82 14.59
N SER A 503 16.21 -17.04 15.12
CA SER A 503 15.10 -17.60 15.88
C SER A 503 15.59 -18.47 17.04
N GLY A 504 14.84 -18.48 18.14
CA GLY A 504 15.04 -19.39 19.27
C GLY A 504 14.51 -20.82 19.03
N HIS A 505 13.74 -21.02 17.96
CA HIS A 505 13.26 -22.34 17.54
C HIS A 505 14.19 -22.95 16.48
N PRO A 506 14.56 -24.24 16.60
CA PRO A 506 15.32 -24.93 15.57
C PRO A 506 14.51 -25.05 14.27
N ASP A 507 15.18 -24.97 13.12
CA ASP A 507 14.55 -25.04 11.78
C ASP A 507 13.83 -26.37 11.46
N THR A 508 13.90 -27.34 12.38
CA THR A 508 13.29 -28.68 12.26
C THR A 508 12.51 -29.03 13.54
N LEU A 509 11.25 -29.44 13.40
CA LEU A 509 10.58 -30.21 14.45
C LEU A 509 11.33 -31.53 14.64
N PRO A 510 11.61 -31.98 15.88
CA PRO A 510 12.15 -33.33 16.09
C PRO A 510 11.12 -34.38 15.63
N PRO A 511 11.56 -35.52 15.06
CA PRO A 511 10.66 -36.59 14.68
C PRO A 511 9.94 -37.14 15.90
N VAL A 512 8.66 -37.47 15.71
CA VAL A 512 7.75 -38.03 16.71
C VAL A 512 8.34 -39.33 17.27
N HIS A 513 8.62 -39.35 18.57
CA HIS A 513 8.76 -40.57 19.34
C HIS A 513 7.88 -40.46 20.59
N GLU A 514 6.86 -41.33 20.65
CA GLU A 514 6.19 -41.69 21.89
C GLU A 514 7.18 -42.42 22.82
N GLU A 515 7.40 -41.89 24.04
CA GLU A 515 7.24 -42.60 25.34
C GLU A 515 7.85 -41.81 26.54
N VAL A 516 6.96 -41.35 27.44
CA VAL A 516 6.89 -41.44 28.93
C VAL A 516 8.15 -41.15 29.83
N PRO A 517 8.00 -40.49 31.02
CA PRO A 517 9.01 -39.60 31.61
C PRO A 517 9.93 -40.25 32.66
N GLY A 518 11.07 -39.58 32.91
CA GLY A 518 12.03 -39.91 33.98
C GLY A 518 12.59 -38.65 34.66
N ALA A 519 12.62 -38.70 35.99
CA ALA A 519 12.92 -37.66 36.97
C ALA A 519 14.38 -37.11 36.98
N ASP A 520 14.49 -35.88 37.53
CA ASP A 520 15.59 -35.29 38.33
C ASP A 520 17.00 -35.20 37.67
N ASP A 521 17.76 -34.11 37.74
CA ASP A 521 18.29 -33.43 38.93
C ASP A 521 18.64 -31.95 38.65
N GLY A 522 18.50 -31.11 39.67
CA GLY A 522 18.69 -29.66 39.59
C GLY A 522 20.12 -29.15 39.68
N THR A 523 20.32 -27.92 39.18
CA THR A 523 21.18 -26.86 39.76
C THR A 523 20.95 -25.54 38.98
N PRO A 524 20.80 -24.36 39.63
CA PRO A 524 20.60 -23.09 38.93
C PRO A 524 21.95 -22.37 38.67
N PRO A 525 22.12 -21.57 37.60
CA PRO A 525 23.32 -20.75 37.44
C PRO A 525 23.17 -19.39 38.13
N GLU A 526 24.22 -19.03 38.87
CA GLU A 526 24.42 -17.74 39.52
C GLU A 526 24.74 -16.61 38.51
N HIS A 527 24.22 -15.43 38.84
CA HIS A 527 24.47 -14.16 38.15
C HIS A 527 25.90 -13.66 38.42
N HIS A 528 26.59 -13.23 37.36
CA HIS A 528 27.71 -12.30 37.48
C HIS A 528 27.54 -11.14 36.48
N ASP A 529 27.01 -10.03 37.01
CA ASP A 529 27.12 -8.69 36.45
C ASP A 529 28.57 -8.21 36.53
N HIS A 530 29.10 -7.67 35.43
CA HIS A 530 30.02 -6.53 35.42
C HIS A 530 30.12 -5.96 34.00
N ALA A 531 29.34 -4.91 33.71
CA ALA A 531 29.54 -4.04 32.55
C ALA A 531 30.36 -2.80 32.97
N PRO A 532 31.35 -2.34 32.18
CA PRO A 532 32.07 -1.11 32.47
C PRO A 532 31.21 0.11 32.10
N ALA A 533 31.32 1.18 32.89
CA ALA A 533 30.55 2.40 32.72
C ALA A 533 30.89 3.14 31.41
N ALA A 534 29.87 3.50 30.64
CA ALA A 534 29.98 4.34 29.44
C ALA A 534 30.17 5.83 29.83
N GLY A 535 31.14 6.48 29.19
CA GLY A 535 31.33 7.93 29.27
C GLY A 535 30.27 8.71 28.47
N PRO A 536 30.21 10.04 28.60
CA PRO A 536 29.21 10.85 27.91
C PRO A 536 29.34 10.74 26.37
N PRO A 537 28.21 10.86 25.62
CA PRO A 537 28.22 10.79 24.17
C PRO A 537 29.10 11.90 23.59
N SER A 538 29.86 11.57 22.55
CA SER A 538 30.62 12.54 21.76
C SER A 538 29.95 12.71 20.40
N ARG A 539 30.33 13.72 19.61
CA ARG A 539 29.69 13.99 18.30
C ARG A 539 29.58 12.73 17.43
N ASP A 540 30.61 11.90 17.43
CA ASP A 540 30.75 10.78 16.50
C ASP A 540 30.28 9.45 17.09
N TYR A 541 30.01 9.40 18.40
CA TYR A 541 29.68 8.17 19.12
C TYR A 541 28.41 8.33 19.96
N ASP A 542 27.52 7.36 19.86
CA ASP A 542 26.31 7.31 20.68
C ASP A 542 26.63 7.05 22.17
N VAL A 543 25.58 7.06 23.00
CA VAL A 543 25.69 6.80 24.45
C VAL A 543 26.25 5.41 24.79
N ASN A 544 26.34 4.51 23.81
CA ASN A 544 26.91 3.17 23.94
C ASN A 544 28.31 3.06 23.33
N GLY A 545 28.92 4.18 22.90
CA GLY A 545 30.24 4.22 22.26
C GLY A 545 30.25 3.70 20.82
N ARG A 546 29.10 3.57 20.14
CA ARG A 546 29.03 3.16 18.74
C ARG A 546 29.09 4.35 17.82
N THR A 547 29.75 4.17 16.68
CA THR A 547 29.87 5.21 15.65
C THR A 547 28.50 5.57 15.10
N ILE A 548 28.13 6.84 15.22
CA ILE A 548 26.94 7.42 14.60
C ILE A 548 27.20 7.51 13.09
N PRO A 549 26.36 6.92 12.22
CA PRO A 549 26.48 7.04 10.77
C PRO A 549 26.48 8.51 10.30
N THR A 550 27.24 8.82 9.25
CA THR A 550 27.46 10.21 8.80
C THR A 550 26.17 10.92 8.36
N ASP A 551 25.24 10.18 7.77
CA ASP A 551 23.88 10.62 7.41
C ASP A 551 22.98 10.93 8.61
N GLN A 552 23.34 10.44 9.80
CA GLN A 552 22.63 10.71 11.05
C GLN A 552 23.28 11.85 11.85
N LEU A 553 24.47 12.29 11.45
CA LEU A 553 25.11 13.45 12.06
C LEU A 553 24.40 14.73 11.60
N THR A 554 23.98 15.54 12.57
CA THR A 554 23.40 16.85 12.26
C THR A 554 24.52 17.84 11.94
N HIS A 555 24.56 18.33 10.70
CA HIS A 555 25.51 19.35 10.31
C HIS A 555 25.19 20.68 11.02
N PRO A 556 26.17 21.38 11.64
CA PRO A 556 25.92 22.64 12.36
C PRO A 556 25.27 23.75 11.51
N GLN A 557 25.45 23.67 10.20
CA GLN A 557 24.90 24.60 9.21
C GLN A 557 23.90 23.94 8.26
N ALA A 558 23.14 22.94 8.73
CA ALA A 558 22.11 22.27 7.91
C ALA A 558 21.09 23.25 7.30
N GLY A 559 20.77 24.35 7.99
CA GLY A 559 19.85 25.38 7.51
C GLY A 559 20.32 26.20 6.29
N LEU A 560 21.51 25.92 5.73
CA LEU A 560 21.94 26.46 4.44
C LEU A 560 21.19 25.82 3.26
N LEU A 561 20.58 24.65 3.47
CA LEU A 561 19.76 23.98 2.48
C LEU A 561 18.29 24.39 2.61
N ASP A 562 17.73 24.88 1.51
CA ASP A 562 16.31 25.17 1.36
C ASP A 562 15.55 23.88 1.00
N GLU A 563 14.89 23.32 2.01
CA GLU A 563 14.14 22.08 1.86
C GLU A 563 13.04 22.15 0.80
N SER A 564 12.42 23.31 0.59
CA SER A 564 11.36 23.45 -0.42
C SER A 564 11.88 23.31 -1.85
N LEU A 565 13.07 23.87 -2.11
CA LEU A 565 13.75 23.74 -3.40
C LEU A 565 14.23 22.31 -3.63
N LEU A 566 14.72 21.66 -2.57
CA LEU A 566 15.20 20.29 -2.64
C LEU A 566 14.07 19.28 -2.79
N ASP A 567 12.90 19.52 -2.19
CA ASP A 567 11.69 18.73 -2.40
C ASP A 567 11.17 18.89 -3.84
N GLY A 568 11.17 20.12 -4.37
CA GLY A 568 10.85 20.38 -5.77
C GLY A 568 11.84 19.71 -6.73
N ALA A 569 13.13 19.70 -6.40
CA ALA A 569 14.17 19.03 -7.18
C ALA A 569 14.04 17.50 -7.15
N ALA A 570 13.67 16.93 -5.99
CA ALA A 570 13.40 15.50 -5.83
C ALA A 570 12.17 15.06 -6.63
N ALA A 571 11.20 15.96 -6.84
CA ALA A 571 10.02 15.76 -7.66
C ALA A 571 10.23 16.11 -9.15
N ASN A 572 11.43 16.54 -9.58
CA ASN A 572 11.68 16.92 -10.97
C ASN A 572 11.44 15.72 -11.91
N PRO A 573 10.55 15.82 -12.93
CA PRO A 573 10.30 14.74 -13.90
C PRO A 573 11.54 14.28 -14.66
N HIS A 574 12.55 15.16 -14.80
CA HIS A 574 13.83 14.86 -15.45
C HIS A 574 14.90 14.35 -14.49
N ARG A 575 14.63 14.27 -13.17
CA ARG A 575 15.60 13.87 -12.15
C ARG A 575 16.35 12.59 -12.50
N VAL A 576 15.66 11.59 -13.04
CA VAL A 576 16.30 10.32 -13.42
C VAL A 576 17.21 10.48 -14.63
N SER A 577 16.77 11.21 -15.67
CA SER A 577 17.61 11.48 -16.84
C SER A 577 18.81 12.35 -16.50
N ASP A 578 18.62 13.33 -15.61
CA ASP A 578 19.68 14.23 -15.15
C ASP A 578 20.73 13.47 -14.33
N ALA A 579 20.29 12.55 -13.45
CA ALA A 579 21.19 11.72 -12.66
C ALA A 579 21.96 10.69 -13.51
N LEU A 580 21.37 10.23 -14.61
CA LEU A 580 21.99 9.25 -15.52
C LEU A 580 22.67 9.91 -16.73
N ALA A 581 22.79 11.23 -16.73
CA ALA A 581 23.54 11.94 -17.75
C ALA A 581 24.97 11.35 -17.82
N PRO A 582 25.48 11.06 -19.03
CA PRO A 582 26.78 10.41 -19.17
C PRO A 582 27.89 11.37 -18.76
N GLY A 583 28.75 10.94 -17.84
CA GLY A 583 29.99 11.63 -17.52
C GLY A 583 31.09 11.40 -18.55
N ALA A 584 32.21 12.09 -18.39
CA ALA A 584 33.40 11.86 -19.22
C ALA A 584 33.89 10.40 -19.07
N PRO A 585 34.21 9.71 -20.18
CA PRO A 585 34.62 8.32 -20.14
C PRO A 585 36.00 8.15 -19.50
N SER A 586 36.34 6.91 -19.12
CA SER A 586 37.65 6.57 -18.56
C SER A 586 38.83 6.96 -19.46
N THR A 587 38.63 7.04 -20.78
CA THR A 587 39.64 7.47 -21.76
C THR A 587 39.85 8.98 -21.85
N HIS A 588 39.03 9.81 -21.19
CA HIS A 588 39.15 11.25 -21.24
C HIS A 588 40.50 11.74 -20.65
N PRO A 589 41.19 12.73 -21.23
CA PRO A 589 42.50 13.18 -20.75
C PRO A 589 42.51 13.57 -19.27
N GLU A 590 41.42 14.19 -18.82
CA GLU A 590 41.28 14.58 -17.42
C GLU A 590 41.14 13.38 -16.47
N VAL A 591 40.46 12.32 -16.92
CA VAL A 591 40.35 11.08 -16.15
C VAL A 591 41.69 10.34 -16.12
N GLN A 592 42.39 10.29 -17.26
CA GLN A 592 43.72 9.69 -17.37
C GLN A 592 44.75 10.38 -16.46
N ASN A 593 44.67 11.71 -16.30
CA ASN A 593 45.55 12.45 -15.38
C ASN A 593 45.36 12.06 -13.90
N MET A 594 44.22 11.47 -13.53
CA MET A 594 43.97 10.99 -12.16
C MET A 594 44.37 9.51 -11.97
N LEU A 595 44.90 8.86 -13.00
CA LEU A 595 45.36 7.47 -12.98
C LEU A 595 46.90 7.45 -13.03
N PRO A 596 47.60 7.37 -11.88
CA PRO A 596 49.06 7.27 -11.87
C PRO A 596 49.53 5.94 -12.48
N ASP A 597 50.76 5.88 -12.98
CA ASP A 597 51.37 4.64 -13.53
C ASP A 597 51.37 3.46 -12.52
N SER A 598 51.31 3.76 -11.23
CA SER A 598 51.22 2.78 -10.14
C SER A 598 49.81 2.25 -9.89
N TYR A 599 48.79 2.74 -10.60
CA TYR A 599 47.42 2.28 -10.43
C TYR A 599 47.23 0.89 -11.07
N HIS A 600 46.93 -0.08 -10.21
CA HIS A 600 46.48 -1.40 -10.61
C HIS A 600 45.00 -1.54 -10.23
N PRO A 601 44.08 -1.84 -11.16
CA PRO A 601 42.65 -1.91 -10.86
C PRO A 601 42.30 -2.78 -9.64
N ASN A 602 42.92 -3.96 -9.54
CA ASN A 602 42.67 -4.89 -8.44
C ASN A 602 43.69 -4.78 -7.29
N GLY A 603 44.44 -3.66 -7.18
CA GLY A 603 45.38 -3.45 -6.08
C GLY A 603 46.58 -4.42 -6.06
N GLY A 604 46.95 -4.97 -7.21
CA GLY A 604 47.98 -6.01 -7.32
C GLY A 604 47.50 -7.44 -7.07
N LEU A 605 46.23 -7.63 -6.68
CA LEU A 605 45.60 -8.96 -6.56
C LEU A 605 45.18 -9.51 -7.92
N THR A 606 45.12 -10.84 -8.04
CA THR A 606 44.43 -11.48 -9.17
C THR A 606 42.92 -11.22 -9.07
N GLN A 607 42.18 -11.35 -10.19
CA GLN A 607 40.72 -11.16 -10.19
C GLN A 607 40.00 -12.11 -9.21
N ALA A 608 40.48 -13.35 -9.08
CA ALA A 608 39.87 -14.33 -8.18
C ALA A 608 40.10 -13.99 -6.70
N GLU A 609 41.27 -13.46 -6.36
CA GLU A 609 41.57 -12.97 -5.01
C GLU A 609 40.79 -11.71 -4.68
N TRP A 610 40.74 -10.75 -5.62
CA TRP A 610 39.94 -9.54 -5.46
C TRP A 610 38.45 -9.86 -5.28
N ASN A 611 37.89 -10.79 -6.07
CA ASN A 611 36.51 -11.22 -5.91
C ASN A 611 36.30 -11.91 -4.55
N ARG A 612 37.25 -12.72 -4.07
CA ARG A 612 37.10 -13.37 -2.76
C ARG A 612 37.08 -12.36 -1.61
N GLU A 613 37.87 -11.31 -1.71
CA GLU A 613 38.00 -10.28 -0.68
C GLU A 613 36.82 -9.30 -0.73
N TYR A 614 36.51 -8.77 -1.91
CA TYR A 614 35.62 -7.62 -2.07
C TYR A 614 34.28 -7.97 -2.73
N TRP A 615 34.14 -9.14 -3.36
CA TRP A 615 32.90 -9.57 -4.00
C TRP A 615 32.59 -11.07 -3.80
N PRO A 616 32.64 -11.58 -2.55
CA PRO A 616 32.66 -13.02 -2.26
C PRO A 616 31.36 -13.74 -2.66
N THR A 617 30.26 -13.00 -2.76
CA THR A 617 28.95 -13.53 -3.12
C THR A 617 28.85 -13.81 -4.63
N GLY A 618 29.65 -13.13 -5.44
CA GLY A 618 29.50 -13.12 -6.90
C GLY A 618 28.14 -12.59 -7.38
N GLN A 619 27.33 -12.06 -6.47
CA GLN A 619 25.97 -11.61 -6.74
C GLN A 619 25.97 -10.15 -7.17
N ARG A 620 25.04 -9.81 -8.05
CA ARG A 620 24.75 -8.43 -8.39
C ARG A 620 23.43 -8.04 -7.76
N ASP A 621 23.36 -6.81 -7.28
CA ASP A 621 22.14 -6.26 -6.74
C ASP A 621 21.06 -6.18 -7.83
N ALA A 622 19.86 -5.78 -7.40
CA ALA A 622 18.75 -5.60 -8.31
C ALA A 622 19.08 -4.70 -9.50
N HIS A 623 20.05 -3.78 -9.39
CA HIS A 623 20.50 -2.79 -10.39
C HIS A 623 21.62 -3.29 -11.31
N GLY A 624 22.21 -4.45 -11.03
CA GLY A 624 23.33 -5.02 -11.77
C GLY A 624 24.68 -4.57 -11.23
N ASN A 625 24.75 -3.87 -10.11
CA ASN A 625 26.00 -3.54 -9.43
C ASN A 625 26.50 -4.74 -8.63
N PRO A 626 27.81 -5.00 -8.54
CA PRO A 626 28.32 -6.05 -7.68
C PRO A 626 28.04 -5.74 -6.21
N GLU A 627 27.59 -6.73 -5.44
CA GLU A 627 27.41 -6.62 -3.98
C GLU A 627 28.78 -6.62 -3.29
N LEU A 628 29.42 -5.45 -3.25
CA LEU A 628 30.77 -5.31 -2.72
C LEU A 628 30.81 -5.26 -1.19
N VAL A 629 31.89 -5.81 -0.63
CA VAL A 629 32.25 -5.65 0.78
C VAL A 629 33.02 -4.34 0.94
N TRP A 630 32.42 -3.40 1.67
CA TRP A 630 33.01 -2.11 2.02
C TRP A 630 33.65 -2.14 3.42
N PRO A 631 34.54 -1.18 3.74
CA PRO A 631 35.11 -1.05 5.09
C PRO A 631 34.04 -1.01 6.18
N ASP A 632 34.35 -1.58 7.35
CA ASP A 632 33.43 -1.65 8.49
C ASP A 632 32.90 -0.25 8.86
N PRO A 633 31.59 0.02 8.78
CA PRO A 633 31.04 1.34 9.07
C PRO A 633 31.20 1.78 10.55
N GLN A 634 31.56 0.88 11.48
CA GLN A 634 31.91 1.27 12.85
C GLN A 634 33.29 1.93 12.94
N THR A 635 34.28 1.46 12.17
CA THR A 635 35.62 2.07 12.16
C THR A 635 35.81 3.05 11.01
N HIS A 636 35.03 2.88 9.93
CA HIS A 636 35.12 3.65 8.69
C HIS A 636 33.73 4.04 8.18
N PRO A 637 32.96 4.84 8.95
CA PRO A 637 31.58 5.18 8.60
C PRO A 637 31.52 5.83 7.23
N GLN A 638 30.73 5.27 6.31
CA GLN A 638 30.61 5.75 4.92
C GLN A 638 31.98 5.99 4.23
N GLY A 639 32.97 5.14 4.50
CA GLY A 639 34.28 5.18 3.85
C GLY A 639 35.25 6.24 4.40
N PHE A 640 34.90 6.97 5.47
CA PHE A 640 35.85 7.85 6.16
C PHE A 640 36.93 7.03 6.91
N SER A 641 38.12 7.58 7.07
CA SER A 641 39.26 6.89 7.70
C SER A 641 39.05 6.59 9.19
N SER A 642 38.25 7.41 9.89
CA SER A 642 37.76 7.14 11.24
C SER A 642 36.48 7.93 11.52
N PRO A 643 35.71 7.61 12.56
CA PRO A 643 34.54 8.38 12.98
C PRO A 643 34.85 9.86 13.25
N GLU A 644 35.93 10.15 13.97
CA GLU A 644 36.34 11.50 14.37
C GLU A 644 36.92 12.31 13.21
N ASN A 645 37.41 11.62 12.18
CA ASN A 645 37.96 12.24 11.00
C ASN A 645 36.90 12.95 10.12
N ARG A 646 35.62 12.74 10.40
CA ARG A 646 34.50 13.45 9.75
C ARG A 646 34.36 14.84 10.32
N THR A 647 34.78 15.85 9.58
CA THR A 647 34.65 17.24 9.98
C THR A 647 33.51 17.91 9.22
N PRO A 648 32.64 18.68 9.90
CA PRO A 648 31.63 19.47 9.20
C PRO A 648 32.31 20.58 8.39
N GLY A 649 31.92 20.74 7.14
CA GLY A 649 32.45 21.74 6.21
C GLY A 649 31.34 22.37 5.38
N VAL A 650 31.63 23.53 4.78
CA VAL A 650 30.71 24.17 3.83
C VAL A 650 31.46 24.46 2.55
N LEU A 651 30.97 23.88 1.45
CA LEU A 651 31.42 24.30 0.13
C LEU A 651 30.69 25.59 -0.25
N ASN A 652 31.45 26.62 -0.60
CA ASN A 652 30.99 27.96 -0.93
C ASN A 652 30.91 28.16 -2.45
N PRO A 653 30.09 29.14 -2.90
CA PRO A 653 29.98 29.45 -4.32
C PRO A 653 31.33 29.65 -5.01
N GLY A 654 31.50 29.06 -6.19
CA GLY A 654 32.72 29.06 -6.99
C GLY A 654 33.72 27.95 -6.66
N GLN A 655 33.53 27.20 -5.56
CA GLN A 655 34.36 26.02 -5.29
C GLN A 655 34.01 24.88 -6.24
N LEU A 656 35.03 24.13 -6.66
CA LEU A 656 34.89 22.98 -7.55
C LEU A 656 35.09 21.67 -6.78
N PHE A 657 34.32 20.65 -7.15
CA PHE A 657 34.56 19.26 -6.74
C PHE A 657 34.21 18.31 -7.89
N ASP A 658 34.64 17.06 -7.77
CA ASP A 658 34.41 16.05 -8.79
C ASP A 658 33.98 14.70 -8.20
N ARG A 659 33.51 13.80 -9.06
CA ARG A 659 33.16 12.42 -8.68
C ARG A 659 33.11 11.48 -9.88
N PHE A 660 33.04 10.18 -9.58
CA PHE A 660 32.78 9.11 -10.52
C PHE A 660 31.41 8.46 -10.22
N GLY A 661 30.65 8.13 -11.26
CA GLY A 661 29.34 7.48 -11.17
C GLY A 661 28.13 8.41 -11.33
N PRO A 662 26.89 7.91 -11.26
CA PRO A 662 25.65 8.64 -11.57
C PRO A 662 25.18 9.58 -10.44
N GLY A 663 24.41 10.63 -10.78
CA GLY A 663 24.00 11.76 -9.93
C GLY A 663 23.22 11.42 -8.68
N PHE A 664 22.80 10.16 -8.52
CA PHE A 664 22.17 9.65 -7.30
C PHE A 664 23.14 9.48 -6.13
N GLY A 665 24.45 9.42 -6.40
CA GLY A 665 25.47 9.36 -5.36
C GLY A 665 25.49 10.62 -4.48
N VAL A 666 26.02 10.47 -3.28
CA VAL A 666 26.19 11.55 -2.28
C VAL A 666 27.67 11.80 -1.94
N PHE A 667 28.57 11.30 -2.77
CA PHE A 667 30.01 11.40 -2.56
C PHE A 667 30.66 12.24 -3.65
N GLY A 668 31.66 13.03 -3.27
CA GLY A 668 32.59 13.72 -4.17
C GLY A 668 33.96 13.89 -3.53
N SER A 669 34.89 14.52 -4.23
CA SER A 669 36.22 14.86 -3.72
C SER A 669 36.67 16.21 -4.29
N PRO A 670 37.69 16.85 -3.70
CA PRO A 670 38.37 17.96 -4.36
C PRO A 670 38.82 17.56 -5.78
N VAL A 671 38.68 18.49 -6.73
CA VAL A 671 39.11 18.27 -8.11
C VAL A 671 40.57 17.82 -8.17
N GLY A 672 40.83 16.74 -8.90
CA GLY A 672 42.18 16.21 -9.10
C GLY A 672 42.63 15.18 -8.04
N THR A 673 41.76 14.80 -7.10
CA THR A 673 42.03 13.65 -6.20
C THR A 673 42.23 12.40 -7.05
N LEU A 674 43.36 11.69 -6.87
CA LEU A 674 43.71 10.56 -7.72
C LEU A 674 42.72 9.40 -7.52
N PHE A 675 42.44 8.62 -8.56
CA PHE A 675 41.50 7.50 -8.47
C PHE A 675 41.85 6.47 -7.35
N PRO A 676 43.11 6.00 -7.19
CA PRO A 676 43.46 5.10 -6.07
C PRO A 676 43.27 5.74 -4.68
N GLU A 677 43.33 7.06 -4.57
CA GLU A 677 43.10 7.77 -3.31
C GLU A 677 41.62 7.81 -2.91
N ARG A 678 40.72 7.50 -3.85
CA ARG A 678 39.26 7.43 -3.65
C ARG A 678 38.77 6.06 -3.17
N ALA A 679 39.64 5.05 -3.19
CA ALA A 679 39.32 3.68 -2.78
C ALA A 679 38.06 3.07 -3.44
N LEU A 680 37.80 3.46 -4.69
CA LEU A 680 36.64 3.00 -5.47
C LEU A 680 36.96 1.68 -6.20
N PRO A 681 35.95 0.83 -6.45
CA PRO A 681 36.13 -0.37 -7.26
C PRO A 681 36.39 -0.01 -8.73
N PRO A 682 37.09 -0.89 -9.49
CA PRO A 682 37.49 -0.60 -10.87
C PRO A 682 36.37 -0.11 -11.80
N HIS A 683 35.18 -0.70 -11.68
CA HIS A 683 34.04 -0.38 -12.53
C HIS A 683 33.50 1.05 -12.32
N SER A 684 33.90 1.75 -11.25
CA SER A 684 33.53 3.15 -11.05
C SER A 684 34.19 4.08 -12.08
N LEU A 685 35.33 3.69 -12.67
CA LEU A 685 35.96 4.45 -13.76
C LEU A 685 35.07 4.50 -15.01
N ASP A 686 34.35 3.42 -15.28
CA ASP A 686 33.49 3.29 -16.45
C ASP A 686 32.08 3.83 -16.19
N ALA A 687 31.79 4.25 -14.95
CA ALA A 687 30.50 4.81 -14.55
C ALA A 687 30.35 6.31 -14.87
N GLY A 688 31.37 6.93 -15.46
CA GLY A 688 31.40 8.33 -15.89
C GLY A 688 32.01 9.27 -14.85
N TYR A 689 32.84 10.21 -15.30
CA TYR A 689 33.45 11.26 -14.47
C TYR A 689 32.72 12.59 -14.64
N HIS A 690 32.46 13.27 -13.53
CA HIS A 690 31.71 14.52 -13.48
C HIS A 690 32.43 15.57 -12.63
N ARG A 691 32.37 16.83 -13.06
CA ARG A 691 32.87 17.99 -12.32
C ARG A 691 31.73 18.97 -12.05
N TYR A 692 31.68 19.52 -10.84
CA TYR A 692 30.64 20.46 -10.45
C TYR A 692 31.25 21.72 -9.85
N GLU A 693 30.59 22.84 -10.11
CA GLU A 693 30.79 24.12 -9.44
C GLU A 693 29.66 24.34 -8.44
N VAL A 694 30.03 24.77 -7.23
CA VAL A 694 29.09 25.16 -6.20
C VAL A 694 28.51 26.54 -6.54
N VAL A 695 27.19 26.64 -6.58
CA VAL A 695 26.45 27.88 -6.90
C VAL A 695 25.93 28.54 -5.64
N ARG A 696 25.56 27.75 -4.64
CA ARG A 696 25.08 28.18 -3.33
C ARG A 696 25.82 27.44 -2.22
N PRO A 697 25.98 27.99 -1.02
CA PRO A 697 26.63 27.28 0.09
C PRO A 697 25.99 25.91 0.36
N ILE A 698 26.78 24.84 0.43
CA ILE A 698 26.32 23.48 0.70
C ILE A 698 27.04 22.92 1.93
N PRO A 699 26.30 22.50 2.98
CA PRO A 699 26.89 21.78 4.11
C PRO A 699 27.28 20.37 3.69
N ILE A 700 28.49 19.96 4.05
CA ILE A 700 29.05 18.63 3.78
C ILE A 700 29.76 18.08 5.01
N TRP A 701 29.95 16.76 5.06
CA TRP A 701 30.96 16.16 5.92
C TRP A 701 32.21 15.88 5.08
N GLU A 702 33.37 16.32 5.53
CA GLU A 702 34.65 16.08 4.84
C GLU A 702 35.63 15.33 5.71
N GLY A 703 36.60 14.65 5.09
CA GLY A 703 37.55 13.80 5.79
C GLY A 703 38.29 12.87 4.83
N ARG A 704 39.32 12.20 5.35
CA ARG A 704 40.13 11.24 4.60
C ARG A 704 39.35 9.96 4.32
N ILE A 705 39.62 9.36 3.18
CA ILE A 705 39.03 8.10 2.71
C ILE A 705 39.81 6.91 3.28
N ALA A 706 39.12 5.91 3.79
CA ALA A 706 39.73 4.66 4.27
C ALA A 706 40.27 3.81 3.09
N PRO A 707 41.32 3.00 3.28
CA PRO A 707 41.73 2.02 2.29
C PRO A 707 40.60 1.01 2.01
N ALA A 708 40.34 0.73 0.73
CA ALA A 708 39.33 -0.23 0.29
C ALA A 708 39.60 -0.70 -1.14
N MET A 709 38.97 -1.80 -1.56
CA MET A 709 39.00 -2.29 -2.96
C MET A 709 40.40 -2.60 -3.50
N GLY A 710 41.36 -2.90 -2.61
CA GLY A 710 42.78 -3.09 -2.93
C GLY A 710 43.54 -1.77 -3.17
N GLN A 711 42.91 -0.62 -2.96
CA GLN A 711 43.49 0.70 -3.15
C GLN A 711 43.85 1.35 -1.81
N PRO A 712 44.86 2.23 -1.79
CA PRO A 712 45.36 2.83 -0.55
C PRO A 712 44.39 3.83 0.10
N GLY A 713 43.46 4.42 -0.65
CA GLY A 713 42.61 5.50 -0.13
C GLY A 713 43.45 6.71 0.28
N GLY A 714 43.03 7.43 1.32
CA GLY A 714 43.77 8.54 1.92
C GLY A 714 43.51 9.93 1.31
N GLY A 715 42.82 10.00 0.17
CA GLY A 715 42.29 11.23 -0.41
C GLY A 715 41.19 11.84 0.45
N VAL A 716 40.74 13.05 0.11
CA VAL A 716 39.62 13.71 0.82
C VAL A 716 38.31 13.36 0.11
N GLN A 717 37.30 12.93 0.87
CA GLN A 717 35.92 12.84 0.39
C GLN A 717 35.06 13.94 1.00
N TYR A 718 34.06 14.33 0.21
CA TYR A 718 32.91 15.10 0.62
C TYR A 718 31.71 14.18 0.63
N TYR A 719 31.02 14.12 1.75
CA TYR A 719 29.74 13.45 1.93
C TYR A 719 28.64 14.52 2.00
N PHE A 720 27.75 14.50 1.01
CA PHE A 720 26.63 15.42 0.89
C PHE A 720 25.41 14.85 1.62
N THR A 721 24.64 15.72 2.27
CA THR A 721 23.40 15.33 2.97
C THR A 721 22.22 15.07 2.01
N ARG A 722 22.40 15.37 0.71
CA ARG A 722 21.43 15.16 -0.37
C ARG A 722 22.12 14.60 -1.62
N PRO A 723 21.42 13.83 -2.48
CA PRO A 723 21.94 13.39 -3.77
C PRO A 723 22.44 14.55 -4.64
N ILE A 724 23.54 14.33 -5.37
CA ILE A 724 24.14 15.37 -6.23
C ILE A 724 23.12 15.90 -7.25
N VAL A 725 22.29 15.04 -7.84
CA VAL A 725 21.26 15.45 -8.81
C VAL A 725 20.22 16.39 -8.19
N ASP A 726 19.88 16.22 -6.90
CA ASP A 726 18.92 17.09 -6.23
C ASP A 726 19.53 18.46 -5.98
N LEU A 727 20.81 18.50 -5.63
CA LEU A 727 21.56 19.74 -5.47
C LEU A 727 21.75 20.47 -6.81
N VAL A 728 21.94 19.75 -7.92
CA VAL A 728 21.94 20.33 -9.27
C VAL A 728 20.57 20.91 -9.61
N ASN A 729 19.51 20.12 -9.46
CA ASN A 729 18.16 20.51 -9.85
C ASN A 729 17.56 21.61 -8.95
N ALA A 730 17.98 21.69 -7.70
CA ALA A 730 17.64 22.78 -6.78
C ALA A 730 18.50 24.05 -6.99
N GLY A 731 19.47 24.02 -7.91
CA GLY A 731 20.33 25.16 -8.24
C GLY A 731 21.40 25.46 -7.19
N TYR A 732 21.78 24.48 -6.38
CA TYR A 732 22.95 24.54 -5.48
C TYR A 732 24.24 24.19 -6.19
N LEU A 733 24.16 23.34 -7.21
CA LEU A 733 25.29 22.90 -8.03
C LEU A 733 25.04 23.17 -9.51
N LYS A 734 26.13 23.34 -10.24
CA LYS A 734 26.15 23.38 -11.69
C LYS A 734 27.20 22.42 -12.20
N GLU A 735 26.81 21.52 -13.08
CA GLU A 735 27.77 20.64 -13.75
C GLU A 735 28.62 21.43 -14.74
N ILE A 736 29.93 21.17 -14.73
CA ILE A 736 30.91 21.76 -15.63
C ILE A 736 31.20 20.74 -16.73
N PRO A 737 30.87 21.04 -17.99
CA PRO A 737 31.21 20.19 -19.12
C PRO A 737 32.73 20.02 -19.26
N LEU A 738 33.15 18.83 -19.65
CA LEU A 738 34.56 18.44 -19.79
C LEU A 738 34.92 18.15 -21.26
#